data_AF-A0A1G1A4C9-F1
#
_entry.id   AF-A0A1G1A4C9-F1
#
_cell.length_a   1.000
_cell.length_b   1.000
_cell.length_c   1.000
_cell.angle_alpha   90.00
_cell.angle_beta   90.00
_cell.angle_gamma   90.00
#
_symmetry.space_group_name_H-M   'P 1'
#
loop_
_entity.id
_entity.type
_entity.pdbx_description
1 polymer ?
#
loop_
_entity_poly.entity_id
_entity_poly.type
_entity_poly.pdbx_seq_one_letter_code
_entity_poly.pdbx_strand_id
1 'polypeptide(L)'
;INGKPVAWVDNYCGTYKYDIINGKPVAWVDNYCGTYKYDITDLVEAGKTVTVVAAVNNMVPSRKGLFSSTHRFGGLYRDVEIEATPDTRIDDAWVRGNFEKQSAEIHATVACTTIPCTLKKPMLRVVVKTPAGEIVGTAKQSVKFAKGSQDTEIQCTVPIKPFHPWSPESPSLYHAELTLCDGEQPVHGWTERFGVRKIEVKGDRFFLNNKPFFMRGFGDDFVYPLTLASPVSREEHLKHLKVARAAGFVYVRLHTHCEMPEYFEAADEAGIMIQPELPYYGDYPTEAFAFDPIRDLKELYEHYRRYVSLTTYCTGNEGLLGKPLDSEIYKLAKRIDPDRLAIHQDGTFNTAENSDFRNGPINVWEPGSFKCDAPFVAHEYLNLSVKQDARLEPRFSGVMLPPVTEAERDKKLAEAGLNRHWGDACQDAAHGLQRYYQKRGVEAARIDPACDGYDFWTIVDVIVKQGDTYSAQGLFNPFWEVKKNGATEEDFNLFNGPTVLLLKTEPQCRVVVAGDEVNADFWISYYGESDLVKSKVEWVLRSGTDDLAQGTCDGGDVEIGSTRLLGQVVVNIPVVKKPVHAVLEAKIQNTESNIRNCWDFWIFPKREKEDGHGLAVSPELMPALEKLYTGLLETGKPGSESAGLIISRIGSPDVAKALAAGKKVILINQAVGKANVSLGWWSMGNQVGTAFARHPALGDLPHEGYLSPLMFRILKQGKSLPFARMVPEEIFIAGEGLSGFFLYAGEARVGAGRVLMAFGLDLLSGYPEGTCILDGLIHYAKSDGFNPKGEVIFVSARQNGWKKTIKTGDRGKDNLISGAVQIDVARAMKDKNELVWETEPVPEDLQNKKDYAISWLGGMGYFAQPQGSFTLYVNGEKTIYIASISEKDAEWFNADKTASLKYKRDINTDECGSFTLILPSSKVKPGQPLILRVVGSESNSRRWFGVFQME
;
A
#
# COMPACT_ATOMS: atom_id res chain seq x y z
N ILE A 1 24.23 50.95 -7.58
CA ILE A 1 24.59 50.05 -6.46
C ILE A 1 26.00 50.41 -6.04
N ASN A 2 26.21 50.99 -4.86
CA ASN A 2 27.56 51.27 -4.31
C ASN A 2 27.91 50.14 -3.33
N GLY A 3 28.41 49.03 -3.85
CA GLY A 3 28.78 47.81 -3.12
C GLY A 3 29.32 46.76 -4.10
N LYS A 4 30.04 45.75 -3.60
CA LYS A 4 30.60 44.67 -4.45
C LYS A 4 29.54 43.60 -4.72
N PRO A 5 29.17 43.35 -5.98
CA PRO A 5 28.12 42.40 -6.33
C PRO A 5 28.61 40.94 -6.24
N VAL A 6 27.77 40.11 -5.65
CA VAL A 6 27.90 38.66 -5.47
C VAL A 6 26.66 38.04 -6.10
N ALA A 7 26.81 37.00 -6.92
CA ALA A 7 25.67 36.26 -7.44
C ALA A 7 25.40 35.05 -6.54
N TRP A 8 24.14 34.92 -6.16
CA TRP A 8 23.54 33.75 -5.54
C TRP A 8 22.89 32.93 -6.63
N VAL A 9 23.27 31.68 -6.68
CA VAL A 9 22.83 30.76 -7.70
C VAL A 9 22.30 29.54 -6.95
N ASP A 10 20.99 29.53 -6.72
CA ASP A 10 20.37 28.54 -5.86
C ASP A 10 20.03 27.24 -6.63
N ASN A 11 20.11 26.14 -5.89
CA ASN A 11 20.17 24.71 -6.22
C ASN A 11 19.55 24.24 -7.57
N TYR A 12 20.13 23.18 -8.15
CA TYR A 12 19.87 22.68 -9.53
C TYR A 12 19.45 21.21 -9.55
N CYS A 13 18.48 20.89 -10.41
CA CYS A 13 18.22 19.51 -10.78
C CYS A 13 18.92 19.34 -12.12
N GLY A 14 19.86 18.40 -12.20
CA GLY A 14 20.76 18.22 -13.35
C GLY A 14 22.23 18.15 -12.91
N THR A 15 22.98 17.23 -13.51
CA THR A 15 24.32 16.82 -13.05
C THR A 15 25.45 17.79 -13.34
N TYR A 16 25.31 18.61 -14.38
CA TYR A 16 26.45 19.39 -14.87
C TYR A 16 26.00 20.75 -15.34
N LYS A 17 26.59 21.79 -14.73
CA LYS A 17 26.28 23.17 -15.04
C LYS A 17 27.52 24.02 -15.19
N TYR A 18 27.53 24.86 -16.22
CA TYR A 18 28.36 26.07 -16.23
C TYR A 18 27.49 27.27 -15.88
N ASP A 19 27.88 27.99 -14.83
CA ASP A 19 27.42 29.35 -14.62
C ASP A 19 28.30 30.30 -15.39
N ILE A 20 27.68 31.13 -16.23
CA ILE A 20 28.38 32.06 -17.10
C ILE A 20 27.86 33.46 -16.83
N ILE A 21 28.75 34.35 -16.39
CA ILE A 21 28.47 35.76 -16.14
C ILE A 21 29.15 36.57 -17.23
N ASN A 22 28.36 37.30 -18.02
CA ASN A 22 28.86 38.11 -19.14
C ASN A 22 29.80 37.33 -20.08
N GLY A 23 29.46 36.08 -20.38
CA GLY A 23 30.23 35.20 -21.26
C GLY A 23 31.44 34.51 -20.61
N LYS A 24 31.72 34.74 -19.33
CA LYS A 24 32.81 34.06 -18.60
C LYS A 24 32.27 32.98 -17.64
N PRO A 25 32.78 31.74 -17.70
CA PRO A 25 32.45 30.71 -16.72
C PRO A 25 32.91 31.12 -15.32
N VAL A 26 32.02 31.04 -14.33
CA VAL A 26 32.29 31.36 -12.91
C VAL A 26 32.23 30.14 -12.00
N ALA A 27 31.46 29.12 -12.37
CA ALA A 27 31.34 27.92 -11.57
C ALA A 27 31.00 26.68 -12.40
N TRP A 28 31.39 25.54 -11.85
CA TRP A 28 30.88 24.21 -12.21
C TRP A 28 30.24 23.58 -10.99
N VAL A 29 28.97 23.19 -11.09
CA VAL A 29 28.21 22.63 -9.96
C VAL A 29 27.82 21.19 -10.28
N ASP A 30 28.27 20.26 -9.42
CA ASP A 30 27.97 18.82 -9.46
C ASP A 30 27.81 18.28 -8.03
N ASN A 31 26.86 18.89 -7.34
CA ASN A 31 26.68 18.78 -5.91
C ASN A 31 25.28 18.23 -5.58
N TYR A 32 25.08 17.76 -4.36
CA TYR A 32 23.85 17.07 -3.97
C TYR A 32 22.76 18.02 -3.48
N CYS A 33 23.08 18.96 -2.61
CA CYS A 33 22.10 19.88 -2.02
C CYS A 33 22.72 21.19 -1.50
N GLY A 34 22.17 22.34 -1.88
CA GLY A 34 22.58 23.60 -1.27
C GLY A 34 22.47 24.79 -2.19
N THR A 35 22.87 25.93 -1.66
CA THR A 35 22.87 27.23 -2.33
C THR A 35 24.31 27.69 -2.51
N TYR A 36 24.72 28.09 -3.72
CA TYR A 36 26.10 28.50 -3.97
C TYR A 36 26.22 30.00 -4.20
N LYS A 37 27.29 30.54 -3.65
CA LYS A 37 27.65 31.95 -3.68
C LYS A 37 28.95 32.12 -4.45
N TYR A 38 28.95 33.02 -5.43
CA TYR A 38 30.13 33.32 -6.24
C TYR A 38 30.43 34.82 -6.21
N ASP A 39 31.70 35.17 -5.95
CA ASP A 39 32.17 36.54 -6.12
C ASP A 39 32.26 36.86 -7.61
N ILE A 40 31.39 37.77 -8.08
CA ILE A 40 31.33 38.21 -9.47
C ILE A 40 31.77 39.67 -9.62
N THR A 41 32.38 40.27 -8.58
CA THR A 41 32.71 41.69 -8.53
C THR A 41 33.45 42.16 -9.77
N ASP A 42 34.44 41.39 -10.23
CA ASP A 42 35.30 41.76 -11.37
C ASP A 42 34.64 41.49 -12.74
N LEU A 43 33.42 40.96 -12.75
CA LEU A 43 32.69 40.55 -13.96
C LEU A 43 31.51 41.46 -14.28
N VAL A 44 31.13 42.34 -13.36
CA VAL A 44 29.96 43.20 -13.50
C VAL A 44 30.27 44.63 -13.09
N GLU A 45 29.51 45.58 -13.61
CA GLU A 45 29.68 46.98 -13.32
C GLU A 45 28.34 47.61 -12.94
N ALA A 46 28.34 48.49 -11.95
CA ALA A 46 27.13 49.18 -11.51
C ALA A 46 26.50 49.98 -12.66
N GLY A 47 25.20 49.78 -12.86
CA GLY A 47 24.43 50.47 -13.92
C GLY A 47 24.53 49.83 -15.30
N LYS A 48 25.30 48.75 -15.48
CA LYS A 48 25.31 47.95 -16.71
C LYS A 48 24.45 46.69 -16.57
N THR A 49 23.90 46.22 -17.69
CA THR A 49 23.19 44.93 -17.76
C THR A 49 24.15 43.78 -17.49
N VAL A 50 23.75 42.84 -16.64
CA VAL A 50 24.45 41.58 -16.38
C VAL A 50 23.70 40.45 -17.08
N THR A 51 24.42 39.61 -17.83
CA THR A 51 23.86 38.39 -18.40
C THR A 51 24.30 37.20 -17.55
N VAL A 52 23.32 36.47 -17.00
CA VAL A 52 23.53 35.23 -16.25
C VAL A 52 23.01 34.08 -17.12
N VAL A 53 23.87 33.10 -17.42
CA VAL A 53 23.50 31.91 -18.19
C VAL A 53 23.76 30.66 -17.35
N ALA A 54 22.72 29.86 -17.20
CA ALA A 54 22.75 28.52 -16.61
C ALA A 54 22.68 27.47 -17.74
N ALA A 55 23.81 26.83 -18.06
CA ALA A 55 23.82 25.72 -19.02
C ALA A 55 23.61 24.40 -18.27
N VAL A 56 22.50 23.69 -18.46
CA VAL A 56 22.17 22.45 -17.73
C VAL A 56 22.27 21.19 -18.60
N ASN A 57 22.73 20.08 -18.01
CA ASN A 57 22.76 18.78 -18.67
C ASN A 57 21.65 17.85 -18.15
N ASN A 58 20.62 17.63 -18.98
CA ASN A 58 19.47 16.77 -18.69
C ASN A 58 19.59 15.36 -19.31
N MET A 59 20.79 14.95 -19.74
CA MET A 59 21.01 13.59 -20.25
C MET A 59 21.08 12.54 -19.13
N VAL A 60 21.29 12.99 -17.90
CA VAL A 60 21.48 12.15 -16.71
C VAL A 60 20.24 12.26 -15.81
N PRO A 61 19.82 11.17 -15.13
CA PRO A 61 18.77 11.20 -14.10
C PRO A 61 18.96 12.28 -13.03
N SER A 62 17.84 12.74 -12.45
CA SER A 62 17.84 13.53 -11.21
C SER A 62 18.49 12.75 -10.06
N ARG A 63 19.21 13.43 -9.16
CA ARG A 63 19.71 12.87 -7.89
C ARG A 63 18.66 12.87 -6.77
N LYS A 64 17.39 13.16 -7.08
CA LYS A 64 16.32 13.31 -6.08
C LYS A 64 15.21 12.28 -6.29
N GLY A 65 14.99 11.43 -5.28
CA GLY A 65 13.78 10.65 -5.08
C GLY A 65 13.56 9.52 -6.07
N LEU A 66 12.44 8.82 -5.87
CA LEU A 66 12.09 7.59 -6.59
C LEU A 66 11.82 7.80 -8.10
N PHE A 67 11.46 9.03 -8.50
CA PHE A 67 11.22 9.42 -9.89
C PHE A 67 12.50 9.68 -10.71
N SER A 68 13.69 9.61 -10.10
CA SER A 68 14.98 9.68 -10.80
C SER A 68 15.09 8.64 -11.95
N SER A 69 14.51 7.45 -11.76
CA SER A 69 14.49 6.36 -12.76
C SER A 69 13.60 6.64 -13.99
N THR A 70 12.65 7.57 -13.88
CA THR A 70 11.59 7.79 -14.88
C THR A 70 11.61 9.19 -15.49
N HIS A 71 12.30 10.16 -14.88
CA HIS A 71 12.27 11.56 -15.31
C HIS A 71 13.67 12.16 -15.41
N ARG A 72 13.90 12.84 -16.54
CA ARG A 72 15.08 13.66 -16.80
C ARG A 72 14.63 15.10 -16.89
N PHE A 73 14.76 15.84 -15.79
CA PHE A 73 14.46 17.26 -15.77
C PHE A 73 15.64 18.01 -15.19
N GLY A 74 15.81 19.25 -15.64
CA GLY A 74 16.80 20.12 -15.08
C GLY A 74 16.71 21.54 -15.58
N GLY A 75 17.29 22.45 -14.81
CA GLY A 75 17.07 23.88 -14.93
C GLY A 75 17.17 24.59 -13.60
N LEU A 76 16.95 25.90 -13.65
CA LEU A 76 16.72 26.76 -12.50
C LEU A 76 15.31 26.47 -11.96
N TYR A 77 15.22 25.87 -10.77
CA TYR A 77 13.93 25.64 -10.09
C TYR A 77 13.79 26.45 -8.80
N ARG A 78 14.73 27.38 -8.55
CA ARG A 78 14.74 28.36 -7.46
C ARG A 78 15.26 29.70 -7.95
N ASP A 79 15.20 30.70 -7.08
CA ASP A 79 15.62 32.07 -7.35
C ASP A 79 17.13 32.20 -7.59
N VAL A 80 17.50 33.22 -8.35
CA VAL A 80 18.88 33.66 -8.57
C VAL A 80 18.96 35.10 -8.14
N GLU A 81 19.80 35.39 -7.16
CA GLU A 81 19.92 36.73 -6.59
C GLU A 81 21.27 37.36 -6.91
N ILE A 82 21.33 38.68 -6.93
CA ILE A 82 22.58 39.43 -6.99
C ILE A 82 22.59 40.39 -5.79
N GLU A 83 23.49 40.15 -4.86
CA GLU A 83 23.63 40.92 -3.63
C GLU A 83 24.85 41.81 -3.71
N ALA A 84 24.76 43.07 -3.27
CA ALA A 84 25.92 43.94 -3.16
C ALA A 84 26.27 44.22 -1.71
N THR A 85 27.49 43.85 -1.30
CA THR A 85 27.92 43.91 0.10
C THR A 85 29.06 44.94 0.32
N PRO A 86 29.25 45.43 1.56
CA PRO A 86 30.42 46.22 1.94
C PRO A 86 31.72 45.39 1.93
N ASP A 87 32.87 46.08 1.90
CA ASP A 87 34.20 45.44 1.92
C ASP A 87 34.45 44.59 3.18
N THR A 88 33.91 45.00 4.33
CA THR A 88 33.89 44.18 5.55
C THR A 88 32.45 43.79 5.86
N ARG A 89 32.18 42.49 5.90
CA ARG A 89 30.81 41.96 5.97
C ARG A 89 30.75 40.68 6.81
N ILE A 90 29.55 40.33 7.22
CA ILE A 90 29.24 38.98 7.72
C ILE A 90 29.08 38.11 6.46
N ASP A 91 29.91 37.09 6.30
CA ASP A 91 29.93 36.27 5.09
C ASP A 91 29.10 34.99 5.21
N ASP A 92 29.10 34.38 6.40
CA ASP A 92 28.20 33.31 6.85
C ASP A 92 27.87 33.52 8.33
N ALA A 93 26.67 33.13 8.74
CA ALA A 93 26.31 33.02 10.15
C ALA A 93 25.27 31.93 10.37
N TRP A 94 25.31 31.32 11.55
CA TRP A 94 24.34 30.33 12.00
C TRP A 94 24.28 30.27 13.53
N VAL A 95 23.23 29.64 14.05
CA VAL A 95 22.99 29.54 15.49
C VAL A 95 22.88 28.09 15.92
N ARG A 96 23.69 27.69 16.89
CA ARG A 96 23.55 26.41 17.61
C ARG A 96 22.76 26.64 18.89
N GLY A 97 21.58 26.02 19.00
CA GLY A 97 20.79 26.07 20.23
C GLY A 97 21.41 25.18 21.32
N ASN A 98 21.53 25.70 22.54
CA ASN A 98 21.96 24.92 23.71
C ASN A 98 20.80 24.78 24.69
N PHE A 99 20.17 23.60 24.70
CA PHE A 99 18.99 23.33 25.54
C PHE A 99 19.31 23.39 27.04
N GLU A 100 20.42 22.78 27.47
CA GLU A 100 20.79 22.71 28.89
C GLU A 100 21.16 24.08 29.47
N LYS A 101 21.85 24.90 28.68
CA LYS A 101 22.23 26.28 29.07
C LYS A 101 21.15 27.32 28.78
N GLN A 102 20.08 26.93 28.07
CA GLN A 102 19.02 27.84 27.63
C GLN A 102 19.59 29.06 26.88
N SER A 103 20.44 28.81 25.89
CA SER A 103 21.19 29.86 25.18
C SER A 103 21.31 29.60 23.68
N ALA A 104 21.54 30.67 22.92
CA ALA A 104 21.96 30.63 21.53
C ALA A 104 23.50 30.76 21.46
N GLU A 105 24.17 29.82 20.81
CA GLU A 105 25.58 29.92 20.47
C GLU A 105 25.69 30.40 19.01
N ILE A 106 26.09 31.66 18.83
CA ILE A 106 26.21 32.33 17.55
C ILE A 106 27.58 32.01 16.95
N HIS A 107 27.59 31.57 15.71
CA HIS A 107 28.78 31.36 14.90
C HIS A 107 28.68 32.26 13.67
N ALA A 108 29.70 33.09 13.44
CA ALA A 108 29.73 34.00 12.31
C ALA A 108 31.14 34.14 11.73
N THR A 109 31.24 34.02 10.41
CA THR A 109 32.45 34.33 9.65
C THR A 109 32.36 35.79 9.20
N VAL A 110 33.32 36.61 9.62
CA VAL A 110 33.44 38.00 9.15
C VAL A 110 34.55 38.07 8.13
N ALA A 111 34.22 38.42 6.89
CA ALA A 111 35.18 38.58 5.80
C ALA A 111 35.53 40.05 5.58
N CYS A 112 36.76 40.29 5.11
CA CYS A 112 37.30 41.59 4.76
C CYS A 112 38.11 41.51 3.46
N THR A 113 37.69 42.23 2.44
CA THR A 113 38.35 42.28 1.13
C THR A 113 39.64 43.10 1.13
N THR A 114 39.84 43.96 2.13
CA THR A 114 41.00 44.85 2.25
C THR A 114 41.84 44.48 3.47
N ILE A 115 43.14 44.27 3.27
CA ILE A 115 44.09 43.94 4.34
C ILE A 115 45.07 45.11 4.52
N PRO A 116 45.16 45.73 5.72
CA PRO A 116 44.36 45.45 6.92
C PRO A 116 42.92 45.95 6.81
N CYS A 117 42.02 45.37 7.63
CA CYS A 117 40.62 45.80 7.73
C CYS A 117 40.52 47.31 7.99
N THR A 118 39.59 47.98 7.31
CA THR A 118 39.40 49.44 7.35
C THR A 118 38.56 49.91 8.54
N LEU A 119 37.80 49.02 9.17
CA LEU A 119 36.98 49.34 10.35
C LEU A 119 37.87 49.60 11.57
N LYS A 120 37.58 50.67 12.33
CA LYS A 120 38.44 51.10 13.46
C LYS A 120 38.19 50.30 14.74
N LYS A 121 36.93 49.95 15.01
CA LYS A 121 36.43 49.24 16.20
C LYS A 121 35.38 48.20 15.78
N PRO A 122 35.75 47.21 14.95
CA PRO A 122 34.78 46.22 14.47
C PRO A 122 34.23 45.38 15.63
N MET A 123 32.91 45.29 15.71
CA MET A 123 32.18 44.58 16.77
C MET A 123 30.93 43.92 16.20
N LEU A 124 30.67 42.68 16.59
CA LEU A 124 29.44 41.98 16.31
C LEU A 124 28.45 42.23 17.46
N ARG A 125 27.31 42.85 17.18
CA ARG A 125 26.17 42.97 18.09
C ARG A 125 25.16 41.89 17.73
N VAL A 126 24.63 41.21 18.73
CA VAL A 126 23.58 40.19 18.55
C VAL A 126 22.38 40.55 19.42
N VAL A 127 21.18 40.50 18.83
CA VAL A 127 19.91 40.61 19.54
C VAL A 127 19.06 39.39 19.19
N VAL A 128 18.64 38.63 20.18
CA VAL A 128 17.75 37.48 20.00
C VAL A 128 16.32 37.91 20.32
N LYS A 129 15.39 37.63 19.40
CA LYS A 129 13.98 37.97 19.52
C LYS A 129 13.06 36.77 19.30
N THR A 130 11.86 36.82 19.89
CA THR A 130 10.76 35.95 19.46
C THR A 130 10.18 36.42 18.11
N PRO A 131 9.37 35.60 17.41
CA PRO A 131 8.67 36.03 16.19
C PRO A 131 7.73 37.22 16.43
N ALA A 132 7.25 37.42 17.66
CA ALA A 132 6.46 38.59 18.04
C ALA A 132 7.31 39.87 18.26
N GLY A 133 8.64 39.78 18.11
CA GLY A 133 9.57 40.90 18.24
C GLY A 133 10.07 41.18 19.67
N GLU A 134 9.70 40.35 20.65
CA GLU A 134 10.17 40.48 22.02
C GLU A 134 11.66 40.14 22.12
N ILE A 135 12.47 41.03 22.70
CA ILE A 135 13.90 40.77 22.92
C ILE A 135 14.08 39.85 24.13
N VAL A 136 14.67 38.68 23.90
CA VAL A 136 14.91 37.64 24.91
C VAL A 136 16.39 37.43 25.24
N GLY A 137 17.28 38.11 24.52
CA GLY A 137 18.72 38.05 24.76
C GLY A 137 19.51 39.05 23.93
N THR A 138 20.67 39.48 24.43
CA THR A 138 21.59 40.35 23.68
C THR A 138 23.04 40.02 24.01
N ALA A 139 23.95 40.20 23.06
CA ALA A 139 25.39 40.15 23.29
C ALA A 139 26.16 41.11 22.37
N LYS A 140 27.43 41.37 22.74
CA LYS A 140 28.39 42.12 21.93
C LYS A 140 29.74 41.41 21.98
N GLN A 141 30.39 41.25 20.83
CA GLN A 141 31.70 40.59 20.73
C GLN A 141 32.62 41.41 19.82
N SER A 142 33.84 41.72 20.28
CA SER A 142 34.83 42.42 19.44
C SER A 142 35.32 41.49 18.33
N VAL A 143 35.43 42.00 17.10
CA VAL A 143 35.96 41.26 15.95
C VAL A 143 37.45 41.57 15.80
N LYS A 144 38.28 40.54 15.62
CA LYS A 144 39.73 40.70 15.47
C LYS A 144 40.23 39.80 14.36
N PHE A 145 40.81 40.40 13.32
CA PHE A 145 41.45 39.66 12.24
C PHE A 145 42.87 39.27 12.64
N ALA A 146 43.24 38.02 12.34
CA ALA A 146 44.64 37.62 12.40
C ALA A 146 45.45 38.39 11.35
N LYS A 147 46.75 38.61 11.61
CA LYS A 147 47.60 39.38 10.70
C LYS A 147 47.66 38.71 9.33
N GLY A 148 47.25 39.44 8.29
CA GLY A 148 47.23 38.93 6.91
C GLY A 148 46.02 38.05 6.57
N SER A 149 45.08 37.85 7.50
CA SER A 149 43.84 37.11 7.25
C SER A 149 42.82 37.98 6.51
N GLN A 150 42.08 37.36 5.59
CA GLN A 150 40.94 37.97 4.89
C GLN A 150 39.61 37.69 5.60
N ASP A 151 39.61 36.83 6.61
CA ASP A 151 38.44 36.47 7.39
C ASP A 151 38.79 36.22 8.87
N THR A 152 37.75 36.09 9.68
CA THR A 152 37.84 35.57 11.05
C THR A 152 36.53 34.94 11.49
N GLU A 153 36.65 33.84 12.23
CA GLU A 153 35.53 33.19 12.91
C GLU A 153 35.24 33.86 14.25
N ILE A 154 33.96 34.11 14.52
CA ILE A 154 33.46 34.69 15.77
C ILE A 154 32.45 33.74 16.39
N GLN A 155 32.67 33.40 17.66
CA GLN A 155 31.70 32.70 18.48
C GLN A 155 31.25 33.59 19.64
N CYS A 156 29.94 33.65 19.87
CA CYS A 156 29.35 34.41 20.98
C CYS A 156 28.13 33.67 21.55
N THR A 157 28.00 33.60 22.87
CA THR A 157 26.83 32.97 23.52
C THR A 157 25.87 34.03 24.03
N VAL A 158 24.59 33.86 23.72
CA VAL A 158 23.49 34.72 24.16
C VAL A 158 22.52 33.91 25.03
N PRO A 159 22.42 34.18 26.35
CA PRO A 159 21.36 33.59 27.17
C PRO A 159 19.97 33.99 26.68
N ILE A 160 19.01 33.07 26.70
CA ILE A 160 17.63 33.29 26.24
C ILE A 160 16.70 33.29 27.45
N LYS A 161 15.99 34.40 27.69
CA LYS A 161 15.00 34.52 28.78
C LYS A 161 13.81 35.40 28.34
N PRO A 162 12.55 34.91 28.42
CA PRO A 162 12.15 33.54 28.77
C PRO A 162 12.58 32.50 27.71
N PHE A 163 12.87 31.29 28.17
CA PHE A 163 13.27 30.17 27.31
C PHE A 163 12.07 29.28 26.98
N HIS A 164 11.87 29.05 25.68
CA HIS A 164 10.82 28.21 25.11
C HIS A 164 11.48 27.23 24.14
N PRO A 165 11.58 25.94 24.50
CA PRO A 165 12.19 24.96 23.62
C PRO A 165 11.28 24.65 22.43
N TRP A 166 11.91 24.25 21.32
CA TRP A 166 11.23 23.72 20.16
C TRP A 166 10.84 22.25 20.41
N SER A 167 9.62 21.89 20.01
CA SER A 167 9.09 20.53 19.98
C SER A 167 7.96 20.43 18.95
N PRO A 168 7.55 19.22 18.52
CA PRO A 168 6.42 19.06 17.62
C PRO A 168 5.09 19.65 18.14
N GLU A 169 4.87 19.63 19.45
CA GLU A 169 3.68 20.16 20.13
C GLU A 169 3.78 21.68 20.38
N SER A 170 5.00 22.20 20.49
CA SER A 170 5.28 23.63 20.67
C SER A 170 6.51 24.04 19.84
N PRO A 171 6.34 24.32 18.53
CA PRO A 171 7.44 24.63 17.61
C PRO A 171 7.96 26.06 17.80
N SER A 172 8.49 26.34 18.98
CA SER A 172 9.02 27.66 19.36
C SER A 172 10.26 28.02 18.55
N LEU A 173 10.23 29.17 17.87
CA LEU A 173 11.33 29.70 17.07
C LEU A 173 11.79 31.06 17.60
N TYR A 174 12.99 31.47 17.21
CA TYR A 174 13.63 32.74 17.53
C TYR A 174 14.32 33.32 16.30
N HIS A 175 14.61 34.61 16.34
CA HIS A 175 15.47 35.30 15.37
C HIS A 175 16.70 35.87 16.09
N ALA A 176 17.90 35.57 15.59
CA ALA A 176 19.13 36.24 15.97
C ALA A 176 19.44 37.31 14.92
N GLU A 177 19.28 38.57 15.30
CA GLU A 177 19.71 39.72 14.51
C GLU A 177 21.17 40.04 14.83
N LEU A 178 22.05 39.78 13.88
CA LEU A 178 23.47 40.09 13.94
C LEU A 178 23.72 41.41 13.21
N THR A 179 24.44 42.32 13.85
CA THR A 179 24.88 43.58 13.23
C THR A 179 26.38 43.74 13.42
N LEU A 180 27.12 43.73 12.32
CA LEU A 180 28.51 44.15 12.32
C LEU A 180 28.54 45.68 12.41
N CYS A 181 29.25 46.21 13.40
CA CYS A 181 29.38 47.64 13.65
C CYS A 181 30.85 48.08 13.63
N ASP A 182 31.10 49.34 13.28
CA ASP A 182 32.33 50.07 13.65
C ASP A 182 32.02 50.99 14.84
N GLY A 183 32.34 50.52 16.05
CA GLY A 183 31.85 51.11 17.28
C GLY A 183 30.33 50.96 17.41
N GLU A 184 29.59 52.07 17.31
CA GLU A 184 28.12 52.07 17.37
C GLU A 184 27.46 52.16 15.98
N GLN A 185 28.24 52.40 14.92
CA GLN A 185 27.71 52.57 13.56
C GLN A 185 27.52 51.21 12.88
N PRO A 186 26.32 50.85 12.40
CA PRO A 186 26.09 49.61 11.68
C PRO A 186 26.75 49.63 10.30
N VAL A 187 27.35 48.50 9.91
CA VAL A 187 28.06 48.29 8.63
C VAL A 187 27.37 47.23 7.80
N HIS A 188 27.04 46.09 8.40
CA HIS A 188 26.38 44.97 7.75
C HIS A 188 25.43 44.27 8.72
N GLY A 189 24.30 43.77 8.22
CA GLY A 189 23.29 43.06 9.01
C GLY A 189 23.12 41.64 8.50
N TRP A 190 22.75 40.73 9.40
CA TRP A 190 22.41 39.36 9.08
C TRP A 190 21.34 38.88 10.06
N THR A 191 20.35 38.12 9.60
CA THR A 191 19.31 37.56 10.50
C THR A 191 19.26 36.06 10.32
N GLU A 192 19.38 35.32 11.42
CA GLU A 192 19.22 33.86 11.43
C GLU A 192 17.99 33.47 12.24
N ARG A 193 17.14 32.64 11.66
CA ARG A 193 16.06 31.99 12.40
C ARG A 193 16.56 30.68 12.98
N PHE A 194 16.18 30.36 14.21
CA PHE A 194 16.58 29.12 14.87
C PHE A 194 15.56 28.67 15.92
N GLY A 195 15.64 27.40 16.30
CA GLY A 195 14.96 26.84 17.46
C GLY A 195 15.95 26.16 18.41
N VAL A 196 15.52 25.82 19.62
CA VAL A 196 16.36 25.13 20.60
C VAL A 196 15.67 23.86 21.08
N ARG A 197 16.26 22.71 20.77
CA ARG A 197 15.80 21.40 21.26
C ARG A 197 16.98 20.50 21.54
N LYS A 198 16.74 19.44 22.31
CA LYS A 198 17.72 18.36 22.52
C LYS A 198 17.10 17.04 22.10
N ILE A 199 17.77 16.29 21.23
CA ILE A 199 17.43 14.90 20.95
C ILE A 199 18.61 14.02 21.36
N GLU A 200 18.32 12.90 22.01
CA GLU A 200 19.35 11.97 22.47
C GLU A 200 18.82 10.53 22.50
N VAL A 201 19.73 9.58 22.36
CA VAL A 201 19.48 8.16 22.59
C VAL A 201 20.01 7.81 23.97
N LYS A 202 19.18 7.20 24.82
CA LYS A 202 19.58 6.66 26.12
C LYS A 202 19.14 5.21 26.22
N GLY A 203 20.11 4.31 26.23
CA GLY A 203 19.84 2.87 26.18
C GLY A 203 19.12 2.52 24.88
N ASP A 204 17.92 1.99 25.01
CA ASP A 204 17.06 1.54 23.92
C ASP A 204 15.96 2.55 23.56
N ARG A 205 16.01 3.81 24.03
CA ARG A 205 14.94 4.81 23.78
C ARG A 205 15.43 6.16 23.28
N PHE A 206 14.58 6.83 22.50
CA PHE A 206 14.75 8.24 22.16
C PHE A 206 14.23 9.15 23.27
N PHE A 207 14.90 10.30 23.44
CA PHE A 207 14.46 11.38 24.30
C PHE A 207 14.47 12.71 23.52
N LEU A 208 13.38 13.47 23.64
CA LEU A 208 13.27 14.84 23.16
C LEU A 208 13.10 15.77 24.37
N ASN A 209 13.97 16.77 24.49
CA ASN A 209 13.95 17.75 25.58
C ASN A 209 13.89 17.07 26.97
N ASN A 210 14.69 16.02 27.15
CA ASN A 210 14.78 15.17 28.34
C ASN A 210 13.54 14.31 28.67
N LYS A 211 12.57 14.17 27.75
CA LYS A 211 11.40 13.29 27.89
C LYS A 211 11.44 12.14 26.87
N PRO A 212 10.97 10.91 27.21
CA PRO A 212 10.84 9.83 26.23
C PRO A 212 10.07 10.26 24.98
N PHE A 213 10.52 9.83 23.82
CA PHE A 213 9.95 10.24 22.53
C PHE A 213 9.71 9.03 21.64
N PHE A 214 8.56 9.02 20.97
CA PHE A 214 8.20 8.00 19.99
C PHE A 214 8.17 8.65 18.60
N MET A 215 8.99 8.16 17.68
CA MET A 215 9.19 8.73 16.35
C MET A 215 8.08 8.28 15.41
N ARG A 216 7.11 9.18 15.17
CA ARG A 216 5.96 8.94 14.28
C ARG A 216 6.26 9.56 12.92
N GLY A 217 6.97 8.81 12.09
CA GLY A 217 7.48 9.23 10.79
C GLY A 217 6.60 8.83 9.61
N PHE A 218 6.80 9.50 8.48
CA PHE A 218 6.31 9.11 7.16
C PHE A 218 7.38 9.33 6.09
N GLY A 219 7.31 8.54 5.03
CA GLY A 219 8.15 8.68 3.84
C GLY A 219 7.63 9.78 2.91
N ASP A 220 8.55 10.59 2.39
CA ASP A 220 8.33 11.52 1.28
C ASP A 220 9.17 11.08 0.08
N ASP A 221 8.51 10.73 -1.01
CA ASP A 221 9.09 10.18 -2.23
C ASP A 221 9.24 11.23 -3.35
N PHE A 222 9.16 12.52 -3.02
CA PHE A 222 9.27 13.63 -3.96
C PHE A 222 8.17 13.62 -5.05
N VAL A 223 6.92 13.39 -4.63
CA VAL A 223 5.76 13.26 -5.53
C VAL A 223 5.11 14.61 -5.82
N TYR A 224 5.43 15.20 -6.97
CA TYR A 224 4.85 16.48 -7.43
C TYR A 224 4.27 16.37 -8.85
N PRO A 225 3.05 15.81 -9.04
CA PRO A 225 2.53 15.48 -10.38
C PRO A 225 2.38 16.68 -11.33
N LEU A 226 2.15 17.88 -10.79
CA LEU A 226 1.91 19.08 -11.59
C LEU A 226 3.19 19.68 -12.18
N THR A 227 4.32 19.55 -11.48
CA THR A 227 5.56 20.29 -11.75
C THR A 227 6.79 19.38 -11.91
N LEU A 228 6.75 18.14 -11.41
CA LEU A 228 7.89 17.24 -11.18
C LEU A 228 9.00 17.83 -10.30
N ALA A 229 8.74 18.97 -9.67
CA ALA A 229 9.67 19.69 -8.83
C ALA A 229 8.93 20.20 -7.60
N SER A 230 9.64 20.18 -6.47
CA SER A 230 9.17 20.73 -5.21
C SER A 230 8.72 22.20 -5.35
N PRO A 231 7.60 22.61 -4.74
CA PRO A 231 7.14 23.99 -4.76
C PRO A 231 8.15 24.94 -4.13
N VAL A 232 8.49 26.04 -4.79
CA VAL A 232 9.32 27.12 -4.20
C VAL A 232 8.61 27.92 -3.10
N SER A 233 7.43 27.47 -2.65
CA SER A 233 6.58 28.16 -1.70
C SER A 233 6.62 27.48 -0.35
N ARG A 234 7.24 28.15 0.63
CA ARG A 234 7.18 27.76 2.05
C ARG A 234 5.75 27.54 2.53
N GLU A 235 4.80 28.39 2.14
CA GLU A 235 3.40 28.27 2.55
C GLU A 235 2.74 26.99 2.01
N GLU A 236 3.14 26.55 0.81
CA GLU A 236 2.62 25.31 0.22
C GLU A 236 3.15 24.09 0.98
N HIS A 237 4.45 24.06 1.30
CA HIS A 237 5.01 23.04 2.18
C HIS A 237 4.37 23.06 3.57
N LEU A 238 4.16 24.24 4.15
CA LEU A 238 3.54 24.37 5.47
C LEU A 238 2.12 23.82 5.47
N LYS A 239 1.35 24.02 4.39
CA LYS A 239 0.02 23.43 4.24
C LYS A 239 0.08 21.90 4.27
N HIS A 240 0.97 21.30 3.48
CA HIS A 240 1.14 19.84 3.44
C HIS A 240 1.65 19.26 4.78
N LEU A 241 2.66 19.89 5.39
CA LEU A 241 3.18 19.45 6.68
C LEU A 241 2.16 19.62 7.82
N LYS A 242 1.26 20.61 7.75
CA LYS A 242 0.13 20.71 8.69
C LYS A 242 -0.89 19.59 8.53
N VAL A 243 -1.13 19.11 7.32
CA VAL A 243 -1.94 17.90 7.08
C VAL A 243 -1.26 16.68 7.72
N ALA A 244 0.05 16.53 7.55
CA ALA A 244 0.82 15.46 8.20
C ALA A 244 0.76 15.55 9.74
N ARG A 245 0.89 16.75 10.31
CA ARG A 245 0.76 17.00 11.77
C ARG A 245 -0.64 16.67 12.27
N ALA A 246 -1.68 17.02 11.52
CA ALA A 246 -3.06 16.71 11.86
C ALA A 246 -3.32 15.20 11.89
N ALA A 247 -2.61 14.42 11.07
CA ALA A 247 -2.58 12.96 11.11
C ALA A 247 -1.68 12.36 12.20
N GLY A 248 -1.02 13.18 13.04
CA GLY A 248 -0.21 12.74 14.18
C GLY A 248 1.28 12.54 13.91
N PHE A 249 1.73 12.70 12.65
CA PHE A 249 3.14 12.59 12.28
C PHE A 249 3.96 13.75 12.87
N VAL A 250 5.20 13.47 13.25
CA VAL A 250 6.17 14.43 13.83
C VAL A 250 7.54 14.37 13.17
N TYR A 251 7.69 13.48 12.19
CA TYR A 251 8.95 13.15 11.55
C TYR A 251 8.69 12.86 10.07
N VAL A 252 9.61 13.24 9.20
CA VAL A 252 9.57 12.89 7.78
C VAL A 252 10.94 12.37 7.35
N ARG A 253 10.92 11.26 6.64
CA ARG A 253 12.07 10.72 5.94
C ARG A 253 11.96 11.08 4.47
N LEU A 254 12.97 11.79 3.97
CA LEU A 254 13.03 12.20 2.58
C LEU A 254 13.76 11.09 1.79
N HIS A 255 12.99 10.23 1.12
CA HIS A 255 13.51 9.07 0.38
C HIS A 255 14.51 9.51 -0.70
N THR A 256 15.77 9.12 -0.53
CA THR A 256 16.91 9.42 -1.44
C THR A 256 16.97 10.87 -1.96
N HIS A 257 16.59 11.85 -1.15
CA HIS A 257 16.66 13.26 -1.51
C HIS A 257 16.75 14.21 -0.31
N CYS A 258 17.10 15.45 -0.63
CA CYS A 258 17.06 16.58 0.28
C CYS A 258 16.16 17.66 -0.34
N GLU A 259 15.18 18.08 0.45
CA GLU A 259 14.27 19.15 0.08
C GLU A 259 14.91 20.53 0.20
N MET A 260 14.24 21.52 -0.37
CA MET A 260 14.68 22.91 -0.39
C MET A 260 14.58 23.56 1.01
N PRO A 261 15.41 24.59 1.34
CA PRO A 261 15.23 25.49 2.48
C PRO A 261 13.78 25.76 2.91
N GLU A 262 12.89 26.16 2.00
CA GLU A 262 11.48 26.47 2.28
C GLU A 262 10.72 25.29 2.90
N TYR A 263 11.10 24.06 2.59
CA TYR A 263 10.55 22.86 3.23
C TYR A 263 11.01 22.74 4.68
N PHE A 264 12.31 22.93 4.95
CA PHE A 264 12.86 22.94 6.31
C PHE A 264 12.29 24.07 7.14
N GLU A 265 12.10 25.23 6.52
CA GLU A 265 11.42 26.37 7.12
C GLU A 265 9.99 26.05 7.52
N ALA A 266 9.24 25.42 6.61
CA ALA A 266 7.88 24.97 6.89
C ALA A 266 7.85 23.87 7.97
N ALA A 267 8.84 22.99 8.01
CA ALA A 267 8.94 21.93 9.01
C ALA A 267 9.30 22.46 10.40
N ASP A 268 10.20 23.45 10.48
CA ASP A 268 10.51 24.20 11.69
C ASP A 268 9.23 24.83 12.28
N GLU A 269 8.37 25.41 11.44
CA GLU A 269 7.09 26.02 11.83
C GLU A 269 5.99 25.00 12.15
N ALA A 270 5.91 23.89 11.42
CA ALA A 270 4.92 22.84 11.61
C ALA A 270 5.23 21.94 12.82
N GLY A 271 6.48 21.90 13.28
CA GLY A 271 6.92 20.95 14.29
C GLY A 271 7.17 19.55 13.70
N ILE A 272 7.73 19.47 12.49
CA ILE A 272 8.14 18.22 11.84
C ILE A 272 9.67 18.12 11.87
N MET A 273 10.19 16.99 12.34
CA MET A 273 11.60 16.63 12.26
C MET A 273 11.91 16.00 10.90
N ILE A 274 13.10 16.24 10.35
CA ILE A 274 13.48 15.79 9.00
C ILE A 274 14.70 14.86 9.05
N GLN A 275 14.64 13.78 8.28
CA GLN A 275 15.77 12.96 7.85
C GLN A 275 15.94 13.05 6.33
N PRO A 276 16.85 13.90 5.82
CA PRO A 276 17.28 13.81 4.45
C PRO A 276 18.15 12.58 4.24
N GLU A 277 17.90 11.86 3.15
CA GLU A 277 18.78 10.78 2.69
C GLU A 277 19.65 11.25 1.55
N LEU A 278 20.96 11.10 1.70
CA LEU A 278 21.89 11.24 0.57
C LEU A 278 21.43 10.38 -0.62
N PRO A 279 21.82 10.69 -1.87
CA PRO A 279 21.18 10.19 -3.08
C PRO A 279 21.64 8.76 -3.43
N TYR A 280 21.84 7.91 -2.44
CA TYR A 280 22.40 6.56 -2.58
C TYR A 280 21.30 5.53 -2.31
N TYR A 281 20.88 4.82 -3.36
CA TYR A 281 19.88 3.75 -3.29
C TYR A 281 20.56 2.40 -3.56
N GLY A 282 20.57 1.51 -2.58
CA GLY A 282 21.29 0.22 -2.66
C GLY A 282 22.83 0.37 -2.63
N ASP A 283 23.53 -0.67 -3.09
CA ASP A 283 25.00 -0.78 -2.96
C ASP A 283 25.81 0.08 -3.95
N TYR A 284 25.16 0.74 -4.92
CA TYR A 284 25.86 1.48 -5.97
C TYR A 284 25.23 2.85 -6.22
N PRO A 285 26.03 3.92 -6.37
CA PRO A 285 25.56 5.12 -7.05
C PRO A 285 25.11 4.70 -8.46
N THR A 286 23.98 5.23 -8.94
CA THR A 286 23.72 5.13 -10.37
C THR A 286 24.90 5.77 -11.10
N GLU A 287 25.42 5.17 -12.19
CA GLU A 287 26.59 5.65 -12.97
C GLU A 287 26.51 7.13 -13.40
N ALA A 288 25.34 7.72 -13.24
CA ALA A 288 24.98 9.11 -13.38
C ALA A 288 25.83 10.12 -12.58
N PHE A 289 26.36 9.78 -11.39
CA PHE A 289 27.01 10.78 -10.53
C PHE A 289 28.28 10.34 -9.80
N ALA A 290 29.14 11.32 -9.47
CA ALA A 290 30.31 11.10 -8.62
C ALA A 290 29.90 10.66 -7.20
N PHE A 291 30.48 9.57 -6.75
CA PHE A 291 30.27 9.02 -5.41
C PHE A 291 31.27 9.64 -4.43
N ASP A 292 30.77 10.56 -3.60
CA ASP A 292 31.55 11.19 -2.54
C ASP A 292 30.64 11.52 -1.34
N PRO A 293 30.25 10.51 -0.55
CA PRO A 293 29.33 10.70 0.58
C PRO A 293 29.91 11.59 1.69
N ILE A 294 31.23 11.74 1.78
CA ILE A 294 31.88 12.64 2.73
C ILE A 294 31.68 14.09 2.33
N ARG A 295 31.88 14.42 1.05
CA ARG A 295 31.57 15.74 0.50
C ARG A 295 30.08 16.05 0.63
N ASP A 296 29.22 15.12 0.24
CA ASP A 296 27.76 15.34 0.25
C ASP A 296 27.22 15.51 1.69
N LEU A 297 27.77 14.80 2.69
CA LEU A 297 27.44 15.01 4.11
C LEU A 297 27.88 16.41 4.60
N LYS A 298 29.10 16.83 4.25
CA LYS A 298 29.60 18.17 4.62
C LYS A 298 28.74 19.26 4.01
N GLU A 299 28.34 19.08 2.76
CA GLU A 299 27.46 19.98 2.04
C GLU A 299 26.09 20.11 2.73
N LEU A 300 25.47 18.97 3.09
CA LEU A 300 24.23 18.95 3.86
C LEU A 300 24.37 19.66 5.21
N TYR A 301 25.46 19.41 5.94
CA TYR A 301 25.77 20.16 7.17
C TYR A 301 25.97 21.65 6.91
N GLU A 302 26.67 22.02 5.83
CA GLU A 302 26.99 23.40 5.51
C GLU A 302 25.73 24.24 5.25
N HIS A 303 24.74 23.67 4.57
CA HIS A 303 23.52 24.39 4.21
C HIS A 303 22.40 24.25 5.24
N TYR A 304 22.26 23.09 5.89
CA TYR A 304 21.05 22.77 6.66
C TYR A 304 21.23 22.67 8.18
N ARG A 305 22.45 22.76 8.73
CA ARG A 305 22.69 22.77 10.20
C ARG A 305 21.91 23.85 10.97
N ARG A 306 21.49 24.91 10.27
CA ARG A 306 20.73 26.05 10.81
C ARG A 306 19.28 25.72 11.17
N TYR A 307 18.69 24.70 10.56
CA TYR A 307 17.28 24.34 10.78
C TYR A 307 17.12 23.49 12.04
N VAL A 308 16.10 23.79 12.84
CA VAL A 308 15.85 23.03 14.07
C VAL A 308 15.26 21.65 13.75
N SER A 309 14.51 21.54 12.66
CA SER A 309 13.87 20.34 12.12
C SER A 309 14.87 19.27 11.65
N LEU A 310 16.02 19.64 11.08
CA LEU A 310 17.04 18.66 10.64
C LEU A 310 17.45 17.78 11.82
N THR A 311 17.05 16.51 11.82
CA THR A 311 17.15 15.67 13.02
C THR A 311 18.09 14.51 12.87
N THR A 312 18.10 13.89 11.70
CA THR A 312 18.91 12.71 11.44
C THR A 312 19.66 12.89 10.13
N TYR A 313 20.97 12.65 10.14
CA TYR A 313 21.75 12.44 8.93
C TYR A 313 21.61 10.98 8.49
N CYS A 314 21.30 10.75 7.21
CA CYS A 314 21.20 9.41 6.63
C CYS A 314 21.98 9.34 5.31
N THR A 315 22.78 8.29 5.12
CA THR A 315 23.61 8.14 3.91
C THR A 315 22.88 7.50 2.74
N GLY A 316 21.61 7.11 2.87
CA GLY A 316 20.85 6.55 1.75
C GLY A 316 19.79 5.55 2.18
N ASN A 317 19.26 4.82 1.19
CA ASN A 317 18.22 3.82 1.37
C ASN A 317 18.75 2.41 1.02
N GLU A 318 18.54 1.45 1.93
CA GLU A 318 18.70 0.01 1.72
C GLU A 318 20.04 -0.44 1.08
N GLY A 319 21.13 0.31 1.30
CA GLY A 319 22.47 -0.01 0.77
C GLY A 319 23.49 -0.43 1.82
N LEU A 320 24.69 -0.82 1.36
CA LEU A 320 25.86 -1.05 2.20
C LEU A 320 27.11 -0.35 1.65
N LEU A 321 27.49 0.82 2.20
CA LEU A 321 28.73 1.51 1.81
C LEU A 321 30.01 0.77 2.26
N GLY A 322 29.90 -0.06 3.31
CA GLY A 322 30.97 -0.92 3.80
C GLY A 322 32.01 -0.22 4.68
N LYS A 323 32.80 -1.03 5.41
CA LYS A 323 33.88 -0.55 6.29
C LYS A 323 35.16 -0.24 5.48
N PRO A 324 35.94 0.80 5.87
CA PRO A 324 35.75 1.66 7.04
C PRO A 324 34.80 2.84 6.81
N LEU A 325 34.34 3.06 5.56
CA LEU A 325 33.65 4.27 5.11
C LEU A 325 32.38 4.57 5.91
N ASP A 326 31.52 3.57 6.15
CA ASP A 326 30.30 3.70 6.94
C ASP A 326 30.55 4.32 8.33
N SER A 327 31.55 3.80 9.05
CA SER A 327 31.93 4.25 10.39
C SER A 327 32.64 5.61 10.35
N GLU A 328 33.37 5.92 9.28
CA GLU A 328 34.04 7.21 9.09
C GLU A 328 33.03 8.33 8.85
N ILE A 329 32.00 8.08 8.04
CA ILE A 329 30.90 9.02 7.81
C ILE A 329 30.14 9.28 9.11
N TYR A 330 29.78 8.22 9.85
CA TYR A 330 29.12 8.36 11.16
C TYR A 330 29.97 9.19 12.14
N LYS A 331 31.26 8.86 12.30
CA LYS A 331 32.18 9.61 13.17
C LYS A 331 32.37 11.05 12.71
N LEU A 332 32.33 11.32 11.40
CA LEU A 332 32.36 12.67 10.85
C LEU A 332 31.09 13.43 11.25
N ALA A 333 29.90 12.86 11.05
CA ALA A 333 28.62 13.46 11.44
C ALA A 333 28.62 13.81 12.94
N LYS A 334 28.98 12.87 13.81
CA LYS A 334 29.05 13.11 15.27
C LYS A 334 30.11 14.14 15.67
N ARG A 335 31.15 14.36 14.86
CA ARG A 335 32.19 15.37 15.13
C ARG A 335 31.75 16.77 14.71
N ILE A 336 31.10 16.91 13.55
CA ILE A 336 30.73 18.22 13.01
C ILE A 336 29.39 18.72 13.56
N ASP A 337 28.46 17.80 13.86
CA ASP A 337 27.15 18.13 14.43
C ASP A 337 26.71 17.10 15.49
N PRO A 338 27.31 17.13 16.69
CA PRO A 338 27.04 16.14 17.74
C PRO A 338 25.60 16.16 18.28
N ASP A 339 24.81 17.21 18.00
CA ASP A 339 23.45 17.38 18.54
C ASP A 339 22.38 16.64 17.74
N ARG A 340 22.75 16.06 16.59
CA ARG A 340 21.85 15.35 15.68
C ARG A 340 22.11 13.86 15.69
N LEU A 341 21.06 13.12 15.33
CA LEU A 341 21.18 11.68 15.13
C LEU A 341 21.88 11.41 13.80
N ALA A 342 22.51 10.25 13.69
CA ALA A 342 23.02 9.73 12.43
C ALA A 342 22.65 8.27 12.29
N ILE A 343 22.24 7.88 11.09
CA ILE A 343 22.05 6.50 10.68
C ILE A 343 22.84 6.28 9.39
N HIS A 344 23.40 5.09 9.23
CA HIS A 344 24.13 4.78 8.01
C HIS A 344 23.14 4.71 6.85
N GLN A 345 22.22 3.76 6.83
CA GLN A 345 21.28 3.57 5.72
C GLN A 345 19.89 3.34 6.31
N ASP A 346 18.85 3.98 5.79
CA ASP A 346 17.51 3.62 6.22
C ASP A 346 17.14 2.25 5.63
N GLY A 347 16.78 1.31 6.49
CA GLY A 347 16.44 -0.07 6.16
C GLY A 347 17.36 -1.10 6.80
N THR A 348 18.60 -1.23 6.31
CA THR A 348 19.47 -2.35 6.71
C THR A 348 20.91 -1.92 7.02
N PHE A 349 21.69 -2.84 7.62
CA PHE A 349 23.13 -2.66 7.93
C PHE A 349 23.50 -1.56 8.95
N ASN A 350 22.57 -1.22 9.86
CA ASN A 350 22.81 -0.29 10.95
C ASN A 350 23.36 -1.00 12.19
N THR A 351 24.47 -0.50 12.72
CA THR A 351 25.19 -1.05 13.89
C THR A 351 25.59 0.08 14.84
N ALA A 352 26.04 -0.26 16.05
CA ALA A 352 26.52 0.73 17.02
C ALA A 352 27.76 1.51 16.54
N GLU A 353 28.48 1.01 15.53
CA GLU A 353 29.68 1.68 15.00
C GLU A 353 29.38 2.71 13.91
N ASN A 354 28.16 2.69 13.35
CA ASN A 354 27.78 3.53 12.21
C ASN A 354 26.42 4.23 12.37
N SER A 355 25.66 3.96 13.44
CA SER A 355 24.30 4.47 13.62
C SER A 355 23.89 4.64 15.10
N ASP A 356 23.13 5.70 15.38
CA ASP A 356 22.57 6.00 16.70
C ASP A 356 21.33 5.14 17.05
N PHE A 357 20.62 4.62 16.04
CA PHE A 357 19.45 3.73 16.20
C PHE A 357 19.46 2.62 15.13
N ARG A 358 18.45 1.72 15.17
CA ARG A 358 18.28 0.63 14.19
C ARG A 358 16.99 0.79 13.42
N ASN A 359 16.93 0.17 12.25
CA ASN A 359 15.67 -0.01 11.56
C ASN A 359 15.01 -1.34 11.93
N GLY A 360 13.68 -1.34 11.93
CA GLY A 360 12.82 -2.48 12.20
C GLY A 360 12.15 -3.05 10.94
N PRO A 361 11.21 -3.99 11.10
CA PRO A 361 10.54 -4.68 9.99
C PRO A 361 9.62 -3.76 9.17
N ILE A 362 9.50 -4.04 7.86
CA ILE A 362 8.63 -3.33 6.91
C ILE A 362 7.15 -3.78 6.98
N ASN A 363 6.93 -5.02 7.43
CA ASN A 363 5.61 -5.65 7.52
C ASN A 363 5.14 -5.71 8.98
N VAL A 364 3.83 -5.81 9.19
CA VAL A 364 3.25 -6.03 10.52
C VAL A 364 3.91 -7.25 11.18
N TRP A 365 4.44 -7.06 12.39
CA TRP A 365 5.09 -8.10 13.17
C TRP A 365 4.27 -8.44 14.42
N GLU A 366 4.60 -9.58 15.02
CA GLU A 366 4.02 -9.97 16.31
C GLU A 366 4.70 -9.14 17.42
N PRO A 367 3.98 -8.32 18.21
CA PRO A 367 4.58 -7.49 19.25
C PRO A 367 5.41 -8.31 20.24
N GLY A 368 6.64 -7.86 20.53
CA GLY A 368 7.59 -8.56 21.41
C GLY A 368 8.39 -9.68 20.74
N SER A 369 8.23 -9.88 19.42
CA SER A 369 9.04 -10.84 18.64
C SER A 369 10.43 -10.34 18.26
N PHE A 370 10.70 -9.04 18.40
CA PHE A 370 11.96 -8.42 18.04
C PHE A 370 12.69 -7.89 19.28
N LYS A 371 14.03 -7.97 19.29
CA LYS A 371 14.89 -7.38 20.33
C LYS A 371 15.93 -6.51 19.67
N CYS A 372 16.16 -5.33 20.22
CA CYS A 372 17.11 -4.35 19.72
C CYS A 372 18.08 -3.91 20.82
N ASP A 373 19.30 -3.56 20.44
CA ASP A 373 20.35 -3.04 21.33
C ASP A 373 20.35 -1.51 21.47
N ALA A 374 19.49 -0.85 20.70
CA ALA A 374 19.29 0.59 20.60
C ALA A 374 17.80 0.83 20.29
N PRO A 375 17.32 2.08 20.25
CA PRO A 375 15.97 2.35 19.76
C PRO A 375 15.81 1.79 18.35
N PHE A 376 14.60 1.37 17.99
CA PHE A 376 14.33 1.01 16.59
C PHE A 376 13.12 1.72 16.01
N VAL A 377 13.26 2.06 14.73
CA VAL A 377 12.24 2.68 13.89
C VAL A 377 11.91 1.72 12.75
N ALA A 378 10.68 1.23 12.65
CA ALA A 378 10.28 0.36 11.54
C ALA A 378 10.48 1.09 10.20
N HIS A 379 11.26 0.48 9.29
CA HIS A 379 11.61 1.06 8.00
C HIS A 379 10.46 0.91 7.01
N GLU A 380 10.13 1.99 6.29
CA GLU A 380 9.09 2.03 5.25
C GLU A 380 7.83 1.21 5.61
N TYR A 381 7.38 1.33 6.85
CA TYR A 381 6.39 0.46 7.44
C TYR A 381 5.02 0.63 6.77
N LEU A 382 4.38 -0.50 6.41
CA LEU A 382 3.02 -0.57 5.83
C LEU A 382 2.88 -0.07 4.39
N ASN A 383 3.75 -0.52 3.49
CA ASN A 383 3.47 -0.44 2.05
C ASN A 383 2.26 -1.31 1.67
N LEU A 384 1.09 -0.67 1.61
CA LEU A 384 -0.21 -1.31 1.41
C LEU A 384 -0.75 -0.96 0.02
N SER A 385 -0.28 -1.67 -1.01
CA SER A 385 -0.63 -1.38 -2.42
C SER A 385 -2.10 -1.67 -2.77
N VAL A 386 -2.80 -0.66 -3.30
CA VAL A 386 -4.06 -0.77 -4.04
C VAL A 386 -3.89 -0.22 -5.46
N LYS A 387 -4.91 -0.30 -6.33
CA LYS A 387 -4.83 0.27 -7.68
C LYS A 387 -4.96 1.79 -7.66
N GLN A 388 -4.26 2.43 -8.59
CA GLN A 388 -4.37 3.87 -8.83
C GLN A 388 -5.78 4.26 -9.27
N ASP A 389 -6.32 5.31 -8.65
CA ASP A 389 -7.67 5.79 -8.94
C ASP A 389 -7.72 6.56 -10.27
N ALA A 390 -8.37 5.97 -11.27
CA ALA A 390 -8.54 6.57 -12.60
C ALA A 390 -9.37 7.87 -12.57
N ARG A 391 -10.21 8.10 -11.54
CA ARG A 391 -11.00 9.33 -11.40
C ARG A 391 -10.13 10.57 -11.15
N LEU A 392 -8.85 10.37 -10.83
CA LEU A 392 -7.88 11.46 -10.69
C LEU A 392 -7.35 11.97 -12.03
N GLU A 393 -7.70 11.35 -13.17
CA GLU A 393 -7.26 11.78 -14.50
C GLU A 393 -7.32 13.31 -14.72
N PRO A 394 -8.42 14.03 -14.39
CA PRO A 394 -8.49 15.48 -14.61
C PRO A 394 -7.52 16.30 -13.75
N ARG A 395 -6.97 15.72 -12.67
CA ARG A 395 -6.01 16.37 -11.76
C ARG A 395 -4.59 16.38 -12.30
N PHE A 396 -4.27 15.48 -13.22
CA PHE A 396 -2.98 15.44 -13.92
C PHE A 396 -2.95 16.50 -15.04
N SER A 397 -3.14 17.77 -14.66
CA SER A 397 -3.20 18.91 -15.59
C SER A 397 -1.83 19.54 -15.87
N GLY A 398 -0.77 19.03 -15.23
CA GLY A 398 0.59 19.55 -15.33
C GLY A 398 1.48 18.70 -16.22
N VAL A 399 2.73 18.51 -15.78
CA VAL A 399 3.75 17.82 -16.59
C VAL A 399 3.63 16.30 -16.57
N MET A 400 3.11 15.70 -15.50
CA MET A 400 2.92 14.25 -15.40
C MET A 400 1.61 13.86 -16.11
N LEU A 401 1.68 12.88 -17.00
CA LEU A 401 0.49 12.28 -17.61
C LEU A 401 -0.26 11.41 -16.59
N PRO A 402 -1.60 11.30 -16.68
CA PRO A 402 -2.35 10.42 -15.81
C PRO A 402 -1.88 8.96 -16.01
N PRO A 403 -1.53 8.24 -14.94
CA PRO A 403 -1.01 6.87 -15.04
C PRO A 403 -2.07 5.87 -15.51
N VAL A 404 -3.34 6.14 -15.23
CA VAL A 404 -4.49 5.35 -15.67
C VAL A 404 -5.59 6.33 -16.07
N THR A 405 -6.18 6.15 -17.24
CA THR A 405 -7.32 6.96 -17.70
C THR A 405 -8.66 6.28 -17.38
N GLU A 406 -9.72 7.07 -17.22
CA GLU A 406 -11.07 6.54 -17.05
C GLU A 406 -11.50 5.69 -18.25
N ALA A 407 -11.09 6.06 -19.47
CA ALA A 407 -11.42 5.34 -20.69
C ALA A 407 -10.79 3.94 -20.74
N GLU A 408 -9.52 3.81 -20.32
CA GLU A 408 -8.85 2.51 -20.23
C GLU A 408 -9.48 1.62 -19.16
N ARG A 409 -9.82 2.20 -18.00
CA ARG A 409 -10.54 1.49 -16.93
C ARG A 409 -11.90 0.99 -17.41
N ASP A 410 -12.69 1.86 -18.05
CA ASP A 410 -14.02 1.52 -18.55
C ASP A 410 -13.98 0.41 -19.62
N LYS A 411 -12.94 0.42 -20.47
CA LYS A 411 -12.71 -0.67 -21.43
C LYS A 411 -12.48 -2.01 -20.72
N LYS A 412 -11.60 -2.04 -19.70
CA LYS A 412 -11.34 -3.27 -18.92
C LYS A 412 -12.60 -3.76 -18.18
N LEU A 413 -13.40 -2.83 -17.65
CA LEU A 413 -14.69 -3.16 -17.02
C LEU A 413 -15.65 -3.79 -18.03
N ALA A 414 -15.81 -3.19 -19.22
CA ALA A 414 -16.67 -3.73 -20.28
C ALA A 414 -16.22 -5.12 -20.75
N GLU A 415 -14.90 -5.36 -20.89
CA GLU A 415 -14.32 -6.67 -21.19
C GLU A 415 -14.63 -7.71 -20.10
N ALA A 416 -14.70 -7.28 -18.84
CA ALA A 416 -15.11 -8.10 -17.70
C ALA A 416 -16.64 -8.26 -17.55
N GLY A 417 -17.45 -7.63 -18.40
CA GLY A 417 -18.91 -7.62 -18.26
C GLY A 417 -19.40 -6.81 -17.06
N LEU A 418 -18.64 -5.77 -16.68
CA LEU A 418 -18.96 -4.80 -15.63
C LEU A 418 -19.20 -3.41 -16.23
N ASN A 419 -19.79 -2.54 -15.43
CA ASN A 419 -19.97 -1.12 -15.76
C ASN A 419 -19.16 -0.25 -14.78
N ARG A 420 -19.15 1.07 -15.04
CA ARG A 420 -18.38 2.04 -14.24
C ARG A 420 -18.75 2.03 -12.75
N HIS A 421 -20.02 1.79 -12.42
CA HIS A 421 -20.47 1.69 -11.02
C HIS A 421 -19.68 0.64 -10.23
N TRP A 422 -19.46 -0.54 -10.80
CA TRP A 422 -18.65 -1.58 -10.17
C TRP A 422 -17.18 -1.20 -10.06
N GLY A 423 -16.63 -0.52 -11.06
CA GLY A 423 -15.26 0.00 -11.00
C GLY A 423 -15.06 0.99 -9.86
N ASP A 424 -15.94 1.99 -9.74
CA ASP A 424 -15.88 2.99 -8.68
C ASP A 424 -16.10 2.36 -7.30
N ALA A 425 -17.04 1.43 -7.17
CA ALA A 425 -17.32 0.74 -5.91
C ALA A 425 -16.15 -0.16 -5.46
N CYS A 426 -15.48 -0.86 -6.40
CA CYS A 426 -14.28 -1.65 -6.10
C CYS A 426 -13.11 -0.75 -5.69
N GLN A 427 -12.92 0.40 -6.35
CA GLN A 427 -11.90 1.37 -5.99
C GLN A 427 -12.13 1.94 -4.58
N ASP A 428 -13.36 2.35 -4.27
CA ASP A 428 -13.75 2.84 -2.95
C ASP A 428 -13.60 1.76 -1.87
N ALA A 429 -13.86 0.50 -2.21
CA ALA A 429 -13.62 -0.63 -1.32
C ALA A 429 -12.13 -0.88 -1.08
N ALA A 430 -11.27 -0.65 -2.07
CA ALA A 430 -9.84 -0.82 -1.94
C ALA A 430 -9.25 0.22 -0.97
N HIS A 431 -9.68 1.48 -1.06
CA HIS A 431 -9.30 2.52 -0.10
C HIS A 431 -9.77 2.19 1.33
N GLY A 432 -10.98 1.67 1.50
CA GLY A 432 -11.47 1.20 2.81
C GLY A 432 -10.66 0.05 3.38
N LEU A 433 -10.22 -0.88 2.53
CA LEU A 433 -9.33 -1.98 2.92
C LEU A 433 -7.95 -1.47 3.36
N GLN A 434 -7.39 -0.52 2.60
CA GLN A 434 -6.12 0.15 2.94
C GLN A 434 -6.22 0.84 4.31
N ARG A 435 -7.27 1.63 4.55
CA ARG A 435 -7.55 2.28 5.86
C ARG A 435 -7.55 1.27 7.01
N TYR A 436 -8.21 0.12 6.84
CA TYR A 436 -8.24 -0.90 7.88
C TYR A 436 -6.84 -1.45 8.20
N TYR A 437 -6.05 -1.80 7.18
CA TYR A 437 -4.71 -2.34 7.38
C TYR A 437 -3.72 -1.30 7.93
N GLN A 438 -3.86 -0.02 7.55
CA GLN A 438 -3.10 1.08 8.13
C GLN A 438 -3.31 1.16 9.65
N LYS A 439 -4.58 1.22 10.09
CA LYS A 439 -4.92 1.24 11.53
C LYS A 439 -4.36 0.02 12.25
N ARG A 440 -4.63 -1.19 11.73
CA ARG A 440 -4.16 -2.44 12.33
C ARG A 440 -2.64 -2.47 12.47
N GLY A 441 -1.91 -2.02 11.45
CA GLY A 441 -0.46 -2.02 11.45
C GLY A 441 0.12 -1.04 12.46
N VAL A 442 -0.34 0.23 12.43
CA VAL A 442 0.13 1.23 13.38
C VAL A 442 -0.19 0.82 14.83
N GLU A 443 -1.39 0.30 15.12
CA GLU A 443 -1.72 -0.20 16.45
C GLU A 443 -0.80 -1.38 16.89
N ALA A 444 -0.41 -2.25 15.96
CA ALA A 444 0.52 -3.34 16.24
C ALA A 444 1.95 -2.84 16.54
N ALA A 445 2.42 -1.80 15.85
CA ALA A 445 3.69 -1.15 16.19
C ALA A 445 3.63 -0.48 17.57
N ARG A 446 2.53 0.23 17.85
CA ARG A 446 2.37 1.02 19.10
C ARG A 446 2.23 0.15 20.35
N ILE A 447 1.76 -1.10 20.22
CA ILE A 447 1.62 -2.01 21.36
C ILE A 447 2.92 -2.75 21.72
N ASP A 448 3.92 -2.73 20.84
CA ASP A 448 5.23 -3.31 21.12
C ASP A 448 6.06 -2.36 21.99
N PRO A 449 6.41 -2.71 23.24
CA PRO A 449 7.18 -1.84 24.12
C PRO A 449 8.64 -1.65 23.66
N ALA A 450 9.14 -2.47 22.74
CA ALA A 450 10.47 -2.32 22.17
C ALA A 450 10.50 -1.39 20.95
N CYS A 451 9.34 -1.06 20.36
CA CYS A 451 9.25 -0.16 19.22
C CYS A 451 9.33 1.29 19.69
N ASP A 452 10.23 2.07 19.10
CA ASP A 452 10.40 3.50 19.40
C ASP A 452 9.90 4.40 18.27
N GLY A 453 9.47 3.82 17.16
CA GLY A 453 8.94 4.56 16.03
C GLY A 453 8.73 3.73 14.78
N TYR A 454 8.24 4.41 13.75
CA TYR A 454 8.13 3.90 12.40
C TYR A 454 8.27 5.06 11.42
N ASP A 455 8.82 4.76 10.26
CA ASP A 455 8.69 5.54 9.06
C ASP A 455 7.56 4.94 8.22
N PHE A 456 6.38 5.56 8.21
CA PHE A 456 5.20 5.05 7.50
C PHE A 456 5.36 5.20 5.98
N TRP A 457 5.23 4.11 5.22
CA TRP A 457 5.18 4.14 3.77
C TRP A 457 3.73 4.26 3.30
N THR A 458 3.28 5.40 2.79
CA THR A 458 3.92 6.71 2.58
C THR A 458 2.81 7.76 2.71
N ILE A 459 3.12 9.07 2.80
CA ILE A 459 2.05 10.05 3.07
C ILE A 459 1.12 10.28 1.88
N VAL A 460 1.65 10.26 0.66
CA VAL A 460 0.90 10.41 -0.59
C VAL A 460 1.17 9.24 -1.51
N ASP A 461 0.24 8.93 -2.41
CA ASP A 461 0.41 7.81 -3.34
C ASP A 461 1.67 7.93 -4.21
N VAL A 462 2.48 6.86 -4.21
CA VAL A 462 3.64 6.71 -5.09
C VAL A 462 3.26 5.85 -6.27
N ILE A 463 3.28 6.47 -7.45
CA ILE A 463 2.73 5.86 -8.67
C ILE A 463 3.76 4.91 -9.28
N VAL A 464 3.66 3.62 -8.95
CA VAL A 464 4.55 2.58 -9.47
C VAL A 464 3.79 1.55 -10.29
N LYS A 465 4.32 1.24 -11.47
CA LYS A 465 3.74 0.24 -12.37
C LYS A 465 3.80 -1.15 -11.73
N GLN A 466 2.66 -1.81 -11.65
CA GLN A 466 2.53 -3.21 -11.22
C GLN A 466 1.64 -3.96 -12.21
N GLY A 467 2.21 -4.95 -12.91
CA GLY A 467 1.51 -5.66 -13.98
C GLY A 467 1.11 -4.73 -15.13
N ASP A 468 -0.19 -4.68 -15.43
CA ASP A 468 -0.80 -3.86 -16.49
C ASP A 468 -1.50 -2.60 -15.94
N THR A 469 -1.19 -2.22 -14.70
CA THR A 469 -1.74 -1.05 -13.99
C THR A 469 -0.68 -0.37 -13.14
N TYR A 470 -1.09 0.61 -12.33
CA TYR A 470 -0.25 1.34 -11.38
C TYR A 470 -0.82 1.19 -9.97
N SER A 471 0.08 1.18 -9.00
CA SER A 471 -0.23 1.07 -7.58
C SER A 471 -0.31 2.43 -6.89
N ALA A 472 -1.09 2.47 -5.82
CA ALA A 472 -1.33 3.57 -4.91
C ALA A 472 -1.18 3.02 -3.47
N GLN A 473 -0.33 3.62 -2.64
CA GLN A 473 0.02 3.11 -1.30
C GLN A 473 -0.13 4.16 -0.19
N GLY A 474 -0.33 5.43 -0.56
CA GLY A 474 -0.27 6.56 0.36
C GLY A 474 -1.44 6.64 1.33
N LEU A 475 -1.30 7.44 2.39
CA LEU A 475 -2.44 7.85 3.20
C LEU A 475 -3.41 8.72 2.39
N PHE A 476 -2.87 9.69 1.65
CA PHE A 476 -3.59 10.58 0.75
C PHE A 476 -3.32 10.24 -0.73
N ASN A 477 -4.12 10.80 -1.62
CA ASN A 477 -3.82 10.75 -3.06
C ASN A 477 -2.56 11.61 -3.39
N PRO A 478 -2.03 11.56 -4.63
CA PRO A 478 -0.82 12.33 -5.02
C PRO A 478 -0.94 13.85 -4.91
N PHE A 479 -2.14 14.38 -4.61
CA PHE A 479 -2.45 15.81 -4.49
C PHE A 479 -2.80 16.20 -3.04
N TRP A 480 -2.43 15.37 -2.06
CA TRP A 480 -2.68 15.59 -0.63
C TRP A 480 -4.16 15.60 -0.24
N GLU A 481 -5.01 14.87 -0.97
CA GLU A 481 -6.44 14.80 -0.69
C GLU A 481 -6.84 13.43 -0.14
N VAL A 482 -7.82 13.44 0.77
CA VAL A 482 -8.40 12.22 1.34
C VAL A 482 -9.01 11.36 0.26
N LYS A 483 -8.59 10.10 0.21
CA LYS A 483 -9.18 9.09 -0.69
C LYS A 483 -10.60 8.78 -0.24
N LYS A 484 -11.50 8.52 -1.18
CA LYS A 484 -12.86 8.07 -0.85
C LYS A 484 -12.81 6.79 -0.02
N ASN A 485 -13.43 6.77 1.17
CA ASN A 485 -13.35 5.71 2.18
C ASN A 485 -11.95 5.45 2.80
N GLY A 486 -10.95 6.27 2.47
CA GLY A 486 -9.67 6.32 3.16
C GLY A 486 -9.77 7.00 4.53
N ALA A 487 -8.68 7.03 5.29
CA ALA A 487 -8.62 7.76 6.55
C ALA A 487 -8.49 9.26 6.31
N THR A 488 -9.21 10.07 7.10
CA THR A 488 -8.87 11.49 7.27
C THR A 488 -7.69 11.65 8.22
N GLU A 489 -7.16 12.86 8.31
CA GLU A 489 -6.17 13.29 9.29
C GLU A 489 -6.65 12.97 10.71
N GLU A 490 -7.88 13.35 11.06
CA GLU A 490 -8.41 13.14 12.42
C GLU A 490 -8.59 11.65 12.73
N ASP A 491 -9.06 10.86 11.76
CA ASP A 491 -9.21 9.41 11.91
C ASP A 491 -7.86 8.73 12.18
N PHE A 492 -6.83 9.10 11.41
CA PHE A 492 -5.50 8.52 11.53
C PHE A 492 -4.82 8.90 12.85
N ASN A 493 -5.03 10.14 13.31
CA ASN A 493 -4.49 10.64 14.57
C ASN A 493 -5.04 9.90 15.81
N LEU A 494 -6.21 9.25 15.73
CA LEU A 494 -6.72 8.42 16.84
C LEU A 494 -5.77 7.28 17.23
N PHE A 495 -4.97 6.79 16.28
CA PHE A 495 -4.01 5.71 16.51
C PHE A 495 -2.55 6.10 16.17
N ASN A 496 -2.32 7.31 15.68
CA ASN A 496 -1.00 7.87 15.39
C ASN A 496 -0.69 9.15 16.20
N GLY A 497 -1.54 9.59 17.12
CA GLY A 497 -1.25 10.73 18.01
C GLY A 497 -0.14 10.43 19.03
N PRO A 498 0.27 11.40 19.87
CA PRO A 498 1.31 11.18 20.88
C PRO A 498 0.93 10.12 21.91
N THR A 499 -0.35 10.07 22.30
CA THR A 499 -0.90 9.03 23.16
C THR A 499 -1.99 8.27 22.42
N VAL A 500 -1.94 6.94 22.51
CA VAL A 500 -2.90 6.06 21.82
C VAL A 500 -3.45 5.03 22.80
N LEU A 501 -4.78 4.92 22.84
CA LEU A 501 -5.47 3.77 23.43
C LEU A 501 -5.48 2.64 22.41
N LEU A 502 -5.15 1.44 22.87
CA LEU A 502 -5.02 0.23 22.07
C LEU A 502 -5.94 -0.85 22.64
N LEU A 503 -6.36 -1.81 21.82
CA LEU A 503 -7.27 -2.86 22.24
C LEU A 503 -6.76 -4.23 21.80
N LYS A 504 -6.68 -5.17 22.74
CA LYS A 504 -6.59 -6.61 22.48
C LYS A 504 -7.90 -7.26 22.92
N THR A 505 -8.46 -8.14 22.10
CA THR A 505 -9.65 -8.90 22.47
C THR A 505 -9.40 -10.40 22.42
N GLU A 506 -10.07 -11.14 23.30
CA GLU A 506 -10.25 -12.59 23.20
C GLU A 506 -11.76 -12.89 23.12
N PRO A 507 -12.26 -13.43 22.00
CA PRO A 507 -11.51 -13.74 20.77
C PRO A 507 -10.99 -12.51 20.02
N GLN A 508 -9.91 -12.68 19.26
CA GLN A 508 -9.33 -11.61 18.42
C GLN A 508 -10.28 -11.17 17.30
N CYS A 509 -11.05 -12.10 16.75
CA CYS A 509 -12.07 -11.79 15.74
C CYS A 509 -13.29 -11.16 16.42
N ARG A 510 -13.58 -9.89 16.11
CA ARG A 510 -14.70 -9.12 16.68
C ARG A 510 -16.03 -9.38 15.97
N VAL A 511 -16.19 -10.57 15.41
CA VAL A 511 -17.45 -11.07 14.84
C VAL A 511 -18.03 -12.06 15.86
N VAL A 512 -19.03 -11.60 16.61
CA VAL A 512 -19.50 -12.23 17.85
C VAL A 512 -21.00 -12.47 17.81
N VAL A 513 -21.48 -13.36 18.66
CA VAL A 513 -22.90 -13.73 18.79
C VAL A 513 -23.45 -13.20 20.13
N ALA A 514 -24.73 -12.85 20.15
CA ALA A 514 -25.44 -12.46 21.36
C ALA A 514 -25.28 -13.52 22.47
N GLY A 515 -24.83 -13.07 23.64
CA GLY A 515 -24.51 -13.91 24.79
C GLY A 515 -23.05 -14.38 24.87
N ASP A 516 -22.22 -14.09 23.88
CA ASP A 516 -20.77 -14.30 23.99
C ASP A 516 -20.16 -13.36 25.04
N GLU A 517 -19.05 -13.80 25.65
CA GLU A 517 -18.20 -12.97 26.49
C GLU A 517 -16.94 -12.59 25.70
N VAL A 518 -16.61 -11.30 25.65
CA VAL A 518 -15.37 -10.81 25.03
C VAL A 518 -14.49 -10.20 26.11
N ASN A 519 -13.31 -10.77 26.30
CA ASN A 519 -12.29 -10.13 27.14
C ASN A 519 -11.67 -8.98 26.35
N ALA A 520 -11.79 -7.76 26.87
CA ALA A 520 -11.25 -6.54 26.26
C ALA A 520 -10.14 -5.96 27.14
N ASP A 521 -8.92 -6.07 26.64
CA ASP A 521 -7.71 -5.53 27.26
C ASP A 521 -7.41 -4.17 26.63
N PHE A 522 -7.68 -3.10 27.37
CA PHE A 522 -7.31 -1.74 26.99
C PHE A 522 -5.84 -1.51 27.34
N TRP A 523 -5.03 -1.26 26.33
CA TRP A 523 -3.62 -0.89 26.43
C TRP A 523 -3.44 0.60 26.17
N ILE A 524 -2.31 1.15 26.61
CA ILE A 524 -1.92 2.53 26.32
C ILE A 524 -0.48 2.56 25.83
N SER A 525 -0.22 3.36 24.79
CA SER A 525 1.10 3.84 24.38
C SER A 525 1.17 5.34 24.69
N TYR A 526 1.91 5.72 25.73
CA TYR A 526 1.83 7.04 26.36
C TYR A 526 3.08 7.89 26.15
N TYR A 527 2.99 8.94 25.33
CA TYR A 527 4.07 9.92 25.11
C TYR A 527 3.52 11.35 25.19
N GLY A 528 2.74 11.63 26.24
CA GLY A 528 2.17 12.96 26.52
C GLY A 528 3.14 13.93 27.21
N GLU A 529 2.63 15.07 27.68
CA GLU A 529 3.45 16.14 28.27
C GLU A 529 3.83 15.93 29.75
N SER A 530 3.00 15.24 30.52
CA SER A 530 3.15 14.99 31.96
C SER A 530 2.67 13.56 32.29
N ASP A 531 2.89 13.04 33.49
CA ASP A 531 2.35 11.72 33.86
C ASP A 531 0.82 11.77 34.04
N LEU A 532 0.13 10.67 33.71
CA LEU A 532 -1.29 10.54 34.05
C LEU A 532 -1.44 10.05 35.49
N VAL A 533 -2.33 10.69 36.25
CA VAL A 533 -2.62 10.31 37.63
C VAL A 533 -4.05 9.77 37.72
N LYS A 534 -4.22 8.57 38.29
CA LYS A 534 -5.50 7.89 38.51
C LYS A 534 -6.37 7.86 37.24
N SER A 535 -5.76 7.51 36.12
CA SER A 535 -6.45 7.37 34.84
C SER A 535 -7.58 6.35 34.94
N LYS A 536 -8.65 6.57 34.18
CA LYS A 536 -9.77 5.64 34.02
C LYS A 536 -10.13 5.54 32.56
N VAL A 537 -10.42 4.34 32.10
CA VAL A 537 -10.96 4.10 30.76
C VAL A 537 -12.47 4.05 30.87
N GLU A 538 -13.14 4.90 30.11
CA GLU A 538 -14.58 4.83 29.86
C GLU A 538 -14.78 4.24 28.47
N TRP A 539 -15.66 3.25 28.36
CA TRP A 539 -15.95 2.59 27.09
C TRP A 539 -17.45 2.41 26.87
N VAL A 540 -17.85 2.45 25.60
CA VAL A 540 -19.22 2.24 25.15
C VAL A 540 -19.19 1.44 23.85
N LEU A 541 -19.97 0.35 23.79
CA LEU A 541 -20.26 -0.40 22.59
C LEU A 541 -21.58 0.11 22.00
N ARG A 542 -21.53 0.80 20.85
CA ARG A 542 -22.69 1.44 20.22
C ARG A 542 -23.07 0.80 18.91
N SER A 543 -24.35 0.77 18.57
CA SER A 543 -24.82 0.56 17.20
C SER A 543 -25.67 1.74 16.75
N GLY A 544 -25.16 2.53 15.80
CA GLY A 544 -25.76 3.82 15.46
C GLY A 544 -25.80 4.74 16.67
N THR A 545 -27.00 5.11 17.11
CA THR A 545 -27.23 5.96 18.31
C THR A 545 -27.48 5.17 19.58
N ASP A 546 -27.58 3.84 19.50
CA ASP A 546 -27.99 2.99 20.61
C ASP A 546 -26.76 2.47 21.36
N ASP A 547 -26.66 2.78 22.66
CA ASP A 547 -25.64 2.22 23.56
C ASP A 547 -26.03 0.79 23.94
N LEU A 548 -25.32 -0.20 23.41
CA LEU A 548 -25.59 -1.62 23.62
C LEU A 548 -25.01 -2.13 24.94
N ALA A 549 -23.80 -1.66 25.28
CA ALA A 549 -23.12 -1.93 26.54
C ALA A 549 -22.16 -0.79 26.86
N GLN A 550 -21.88 -0.55 28.14
CA GLN A 550 -20.94 0.49 28.56
C GLN A 550 -20.33 0.15 29.92
N GLY A 551 -19.20 0.77 30.23
CA GLY A 551 -18.58 0.60 31.53
C GLY A 551 -17.34 1.47 31.70
N THR A 552 -16.70 1.28 32.85
CA THR A 552 -15.44 1.93 33.20
C THR A 552 -14.49 0.94 33.83
N CYS A 553 -13.19 1.10 33.62
CA CYS A 553 -12.16 0.40 34.40
C CYS A 553 -11.06 1.37 34.86
N ASP A 554 -10.51 1.12 36.04
CA ASP A 554 -9.43 1.93 36.60
C ASP A 554 -8.10 1.58 35.91
N GLY A 555 -7.37 2.60 35.47
CA GLY A 555 -6.08 2.48 34.78
C GLY A 555 -4.85 2.81 35.63
N GLY A 556 -5.06 3.48 36.76
CA GLY A 556 -3.99 3.90 37.67
C GLY A 556 -3.10 5.01 37.10
N ASP A 557 -1.89 5.15 37.65
CA ASP A 557 -0.93 6.17 37.22
C ASP A 557 -0.13 5.66 36.01
N VAL A 558 0.10 6.51 35.00
CA VAL A 558 0.83 6.16 33.77
C VAL A 558 1.98 7.14 33.59
N GLU A 559 3.20 6.63 33.62
CA GLU A 559 4.43 7.41 33.38
C GLU A 559 4.63 7.67 31.88
N ILE A 560 5.18 8.83 31.52
CA ILE A 560 5.59 9.13 30.13
C ILE A 560 6.55 8.06 29.60
N GLY A 561 6.33 7.62 28.36
CA GLY A 561 7.10 6.57 27.70
C GLY A 561 6.61 5.15 27.99
N SER A 562 5.46 5.00 28.67
CA SER A 562 4.90 3.67 28.97
C SER A 562 4.12 3.10 27.79
N THR A 563 4.40 1.84 27.45
CA THR A 563 3.50 0.98 26.68
C THR A 563 3.06 -0.17 27.57
N ARG A 564 1.81 -0.16 28.07
CA ARG A 564 1.34 -1.15 29.04
C ARG A 564 -0.15 -1.42 28.97
N LEU A 565 -0.58 -2.54 29.54
CA LEU A 565 -1.97 -2.79 29.85
C LEU A 565 -2.47 -1.71 30.81
N LEU A 566 -3.55 -1.05 30.44
CA LEU A 566 -4.19 0.02 31.22
C LEU A 566 -5.32 -0.56 32.07
N GLY A 567 -6.23 -1.33 31.47
CA GLY A 567 -7.33 -1.97 32.20
C GLY A 567 -7.95 -3.10 31.41
N GLN A 568 -8.69 -3.96 32.10
CA GLN A 568 -9.36 -5.13 31.52
C GLN A 568 -10.83 -5.12 31.87
N VAL A 569 -11.68 -5.50 30.92
CA VAL A 569 -13.11 -5.69 31.13
C VAL A 569 -13.61 -6.92 30.37
N VAL A 570 -14.67 -7.55 30.89
CA VAL A 570 -15.42 -8.57 30.15
C VAL A 570 -16.67 -7.91 29.60
N VAL A 571 -16.76 -7.81 28.27
CA VAL A 571 -17.93 -7.27 27.57
C VAL A 571 -18.89 -8.43 27.28
N ASN A 572 -20.02 -8.43 27.98
CA ASN A 572 -21.12 -9.36 27.70
C ASN A 572 -21.89 -8.87 26.47
N ILE A 573 -21.88 -9.64 25.39
CA ILE A 573 -22.49 -9.22 24.13
C ILE A 573 -24.02 -9.26 24.26
N PRO A 574 -24.71 -8.11 24.10
CA PRO A 574 -26.14 -8.02 24.38
C PRO A 574 -26.98 -8.73 23.32
N VAL A 575 -28.22 -9.04 23.69
CA VAL A 575 -29.19 -9.64 22.77
C VAL A 575 -29.59 -8.61 21.71
N VAL A 576 -29.33 -8.93 20.45
CA VAL A 576 -29.78 -8.16 19.29
C VAL A 576 -30.85 -8.94 18.53
N LYS A 577 -31.82 -8.23 17.92
CA LYS A 577 -32.90 -8.85 17.12
C LYS A 577 -32.47 -9.22 15.70
N LYS A 578 -31.50 -8.47 15.17
CA LYS A 578 -30.93 -8.61 13.84
C LYS A 578 -29.42 -8.41 13.95
N PRO A 579 -28.63 -8.93 13.00
CA PRO A 579 -27.22 -8.61 12.90
C PRO A 579 -26.99 -7.09 12.86
N VAL A 580 -26.00 -6.59 13.59
CA VAL A 580 -25.66 -5.16 13.63
C VAL A 580 -24.16 -4.94 13.53
N HIS A 581 -23.77 -3.86 12.88
CA HIS A 581 -22.45 -3.26 13.06
C HIS A 581 -22.50 -2.40 14.32
N ALA A 582 -21.55 -2.66 15.21
CA ALA A 582 -21.35 -1.92 16.44
C ALA A 582 -19.91 -1.38 16.49
N VAL A 583 -19.68 -0.32 17.25
CA VAL A 583 -18.38 0.29 17.45
C VAL A 583 -18.12 0.35 18.94
N LEU A 584 -17.02 -0.26 19.38
CA LEU A 584 -16.51 -0.08 20.73
C LEU A 584 -15.66 1.19 20.73
N GLU A 585 -16.15 2.23 21.39
CA GLU A 585 -15.41 3.47 21.64
C GLU A 585 -14.83 3.42 23.05
N ALA A 586 -13.57 3.85 23.22
CA ALA A 586 -12.96 4.03 24.52
C ALA A 586 -12.24 5.38 24.61
N LYS A 587 -12.26 5.99 25.79
CA LYS A 587 -11.55 7.24 26.09
C LYS A 587 -10.97 7.22 27.50
N ILE A 588 -9.92 8.00 27.72
CA ILE A 588 -9.38 8.23 29.07
C ILE A 588 -10.12 9.42 29.70
N GLN A 589 -10.61 9.26 30.93
CA GLN A 589 -11.22 10.35 31.70
C GLN A 589 -10.18 11.30 32.29
N ASN A 590 -10.59 12.54 32.56
CA ASN A 590 -9.81 13.57 33.29
C ASN A 590 -8.48 13.95 32.64
N THR A 591 -8.38 13.85 31.32
CA THR A 591 -7.23 14.35 30.55
C THR A 591 -7.62 15.60 29.78
N GLU A 592 -6.73 16.59 29.73
CA GLU A 592 -6.94 17.80 28.91
C GLU A 592 -6.98 17.48 27.41
N SER A 593 -6.34 16.37 27.02
CA SER A 593 -6.36 15.79 25.69
C SER A 593 -7.49 14.76 25.58
N ASN A 594 -8.29 14.84 24.51
CA ASN A 594 -9.37 13.90 24.18
C ASN A 594 -8.82 12.55 23.69
N ILE A 595 -8.09 11.84 24.56
CA ILE A 595 -7.45 10.56 24.24
C ILE A 595 -8.54 9.51 24.10
N ARG A 596 -8.77 9.06 22.87
CA ARG A 596 -9.80 8.09 22.52
C ARG A 596 -9.39 7.23 21.33
N ASN A 597 -10.04 6.08 21.19
CA ASN A 597 -9.95 5.25 20.00
C ASN A 597 -11.24 4.42 19.84
N CYS A 598 -11.44 3.81 18.69
CA CYS A 598 -12.60 3.00 18.38
C CYS A 598 -12.27 1.75 17.55
N TRP A 599 -13.14 0.75 17.66
CA TRP A 599 -12.97 -0.56 17.03
C TRP A 599 -14.30 -1.19 16.61
N ASP A 600 -14.35 -1.67 15.37
CA ASP A 600 -15.55 -2.32 14.82
C ASP A 600 -15.82 -3.70 15.42
N PHE A 601 -17.09 -3.92 15.77
CA PHE A 601 -17.68 -5.19 16.15
C PHE A 601 -18.85 -5.51 15.21
N TRP A 602 -19.04 -6.79 14.95
CA TRP A 602 -20.23 -7.27 14.25
C TRP A 602 -20.92 -8.28 15.13
N ILE A 603 -22.16 -7.96 15.51
CA ILE A 603 -22.91 -8.71 16.51
C ILE A 603 -24.06 -9.40 15.80
N PHE A 604 -24.12 -10.73 15.94
CA PHE A 604 -25.16 -11.56 15.36
C PHE A 604 -26.13 -12.06 16.45
N PRO A 605 -27.42 -12.20 16.15
CA PRO A 605 -28.34 -12.87 17.07
C PRO A 605 -27.93 -14.32 17.25
N LYS A 606 -28.18 -14.88 18.44
CA LYS A 606 -28.06 -16.32 18.64
C LYS A 606 -29.07 -17.03 17.74
N ARG A 607 -28.59 -17.94 16.89
CA ARG A 607 -29.38 -18.59 15.84
C ARG A 607 -29.61 -20.08 16.15
N GLU A 608 -30.87 -20.50 16.17
CA GLU A 608 -31.24 -21.93 16.18
C GLU A 608 -31.27 -22.50 14.75
N LYS A 609 -31.51 -23.81 14.60
CA LYS A 609 -31.71 -24.36 13.25
C LYS A 609 -33.00 -23.81 12.66
N GLU A 610 -32.95 -23.35 11.41
CA GLU A 610 -34.13 -22.85 10.72
C GLU A 610 -34.90 -23.97 10.01
N ASP A 611 -36.14 -23.65 9.62
CA ASP A 611 -36.99 -24.57 8.88
C ASP A 611 -36.59 -24.65 7.39
N GLY A 612 -36.12 -25.82 6.99
CA GLY A 612 -35.72 -26.17 5.64
C GLY A 612 -36.83 -26.84 4.82
N HIS A 613 -38.07 -26.94 5.30
CA HIS A 613 -39.17 -27.48 4.49
C HIS A 613 -39.30 -26.75 3.15
N GLY A 614 -39.52 -27.55 2.09
CA GLY A 614 -39.59 -27.06 0.71
C GLY A 614 -38.24 -26.80 0.05
N LEU A 615 -37.12 -27.07 0.73
CA LEU A 615 -35.77 -27.07 0.17
C LEU A 615 -35.34 -28.49 -0.21
N ALA A 616 -34.81 -28.66 -1.42
CA ALA A 616 -34.06 -29.85 -1.79
C ALA A 616 -32.58 -29.53 -1.95
N VAL A 617 -31.71 -30.37 -1.40
CA VAL A 617 -30.27 -30.13 -1.29
C VAL A 617 -29.52 -31.29 -1.93
N SER A 618 -28.45 -30.99 -2.68
CA SER A 618 -27.62 -32.04 -3.25
C SER A 618 -26.93 -32.89 -2.18
N PRO A 619 -26.71 -34.20 -2.41
CA PRO A 619 -26.10 -35.09 -1.41
C PRO A 619 -24.78 -34.56 -0.85
N GLU A 620 -23.99 -33.85 -1.68
CA GLU A 620 -22.71 -33.28 -1.30
C GLU A 620 -22.83 -32.14 -0.27
N LEU A 621 -23.87 -31.31 -0.37
CA LEU A 621 -24.09 -30.17 0.52
C LEU A 621 -24.89 -30.54 1.78
N MET A 622 -25.57 -31.68 1.75
CA MET A 622 -26.46 -32.13 2.82
C MET A 622 -25.78 -32.17 4.21
N PRO A 623 -24.57 -32.75 4.39
CA PRO A 623 -23.95 -32.84 5.71
C PRO A 623 -23.64 -31.48 6.36
N ALA A 624 -23.43 -30.43 5.56
CA ALA A 624 -23.22 -29.08 6.07
C ALA A 624 -24.56 -28.41 6.40
N LEU A 625 -25.55 -28.52 5.51
CA LEU A 625 -26.83 -27.83 5.65
C LEU A 625 -27.75 -28.44 6.72
N GLU A 626 -27.71 -29.74 6.97
CA GLU A 626 -28.47 -30.38 8.07
C GLU A 626 -28.02 -29.91 9.47
N LYS A 627 -26.81 -29.32 9.58
CA LYS A 627 -26.36 -28.67 10.81
C LYS A 627 -27.03 -27.32 11.04
N LEU A 628 -27.50 -26.66 9.98
CA LEU A 628 -28.04 -25.30 9.99
C LEU A 628 -29.57 -25.25 9.83
N TYR A 629 -30.17 -26.27 9.22
CA TYR A 629 -31.60 -26.36 8.94
C TYR A 629 -32.17 -27.74 9.30
N THR A 630 -33.47 -27.78 9.56
CA THR A 630 -34.26 -29.02 9.76
C THR A 630 -35.20 -29.26 8.58
N GLY A 631 -35.65 -30.49 8.34
CA GLY A 631 -36.65 -30.78 7.28
C GLY A 631 -36.17 -30.66 5.83
N LEU A 632 -34.85 -30.70 5.59
CA LEU A 632 -34.26 -30.70 4.25
C LEU A 632 -34.57 -32.01 3.51
N LEU A 633 -34.77 -31.92 2.18
CA LEU A 633 -34.91 -33.09 1.30
C LEU A 633 -33.63 -33.29 0.49
N GLU A 634 -33.18 -34.52 0.28
CA GLU A 634 -32.03 -34.79 -0.59
C GLU A 634 -32.46 -34.91 -2.04
N THR A 635 -31.77 -34.26 -2.98
CA THR A 635 -32.10 -34.37 -4.40
C THR A 635 -31.89 -35.80 -4.90
N GLY A 636 -32.84 -36.28 -5.73
CA GLY A 636 -32.83 -37.66 -6.24
C GLY A 636 -33.51 -38.68 -5.33
N LYS A 637 -33.90 -38.31 -4.10
CA LYS A 637 -34.74 -39.15 -3.23
C LYS A 637 -36.24 -38.88 -3.46
N PRO A 638 -37.12 -39.87 -3.21
CA PRO A 638 -38.57 -39.67 -3.32
C PRO A 638 -39.04 -38.47 -2.49
N GLY A 639 -39.88 -37.61 -3.08
CA GLY A 639 -40.41 -36.41 -2.44
C GLY A 639 -39.63 -35.13 -2.73
N SER A 640 -38.34 -35.20 -3.11
CA SER A 640 -37.52 -34.00 -3.42
C SER A 640 -38.03 -33.21 -4.64
N GLU A 641 -38.74 -33.89 -5.55
CA GLU A 641 -39.41 -33.31 -6.72
C GLU A 641 -40.42 -32.22 -6.34
N SER A 642 -40.99 -32.27 -5.14
CA SER A 642 -41.96 -31.28 -4.65
C SER A 642 -41.34 -29.99 -4.12
N ALA A 643 -40.02 -29.97 -3.88
CA ALA A 643 -39.32 -28.78 -3.43
C ALA A 643 -39.33 -27.68 -4.51
N GLY A 644 -39.70 -26.46 -4.10
CA GLY A 644 -39.75 -25.28 -4.96
C GLY A 644 -38.40 -24.58 -5.11
N LEU A 645 -37.44 -24.88 -4.24
CA LEU A 645 -36.09 -24.32 -4.23
C LEU A 645 -35.07 -25.45 -4.05
N ILE A 646 -34.03 -25.42 -4.89
CA ILE A 646 -32.92 -26.39 -4.84
C ILE A 646 -31.64 -25.67 -4.45
N ILE A 647 -30.86 -26.24 -3.52
CA ILE A 647 -29.51 -25.77 -3.17
C ILE A 647 -28.53 -26.84 -3.64
N SER A 648 -27.65 -26.48 -4.57
CA SER A 648 -26.72 -27.43 -5.19
C SER A 648 -25.43 -26.73 -5.63
N ARG A 649 -24.58 -27.42 -6.38
CA ARG A 649 -23.38 -26.85 -6.99
C ARG A 649 -23.55 -26.66 -8.49
N ILE A 650 -22.78 -25.73 -9.06
CA ILE A 650 -22.73 -25.63 -10.52
C ILE A 650 -22.27 -26.97 -11.12
N GLY A 651 -22.93 -27.42 -12.19
CA GLY A 651 -22.60 -28.67 -12.87
C GLY A 651 -23.26 -29.93 -12.29
N SER A 652 -23.94 -29.86 -11.14
CA SER A 652 -24.66 -31.01 -10.59
C SER A 652 -25.84 -31.43 -11.50
N PRO A 653 -26.09 -32.73 -11.72
CA PRO A 653 -27.10 -33.21 -12.69
C PRO A 653 -28.55 -32.80 -12.37
N ASP A 654 -28.85 -32.54 -11.10
CA ASP A 654 -30.13 -32.08 -10.59
C ASP A 654 -30.44 -30.62 -10.98
N VAL A 655 -29.40 -29.78 -11.10
CA VAL A 655 -29.53 -28.36 -11.45
C VAL A 655 -30.12 -28.16 -12.84
N ALA A 656 -29.61 -28.87 -13.85
CA ALA A 656 -30.09 -28.72 -15.22
C ALA A 656 -31.57 -29.10 -15.36
N LYS A 657 -31.98 -30.19 -14.70
CA LYS A 657 -33.38 -30.63 -14.67
C LYS A 657 -34.28 -29.62 -13.95
N ALA A 658 -33.83 -29.10 -12.81
CA ALA A 658 -34.54 -28.11 -12.04
C ALA A 658 -34.79 -26.80 -12.82
N LEU A 659 -33.74 -26.27 -13.44
CA LEU A 659 -33.83 -25.03 -14.22
C LEU A 659 -34.71 -25.21 -15.46
N ALA A 660 -34.63 -26.36 -16.15
CA ALA A 660 -35.52 -26.69 -17.26
C ALA A 660 -37.00 -26.79 -16.83
N ALA A 661 -37.26 -27.27 -15.61
CA ALA A 661 -38.59 -27.31 -15.01
C ALA A 661 -39.07 -25.96 -14.43
N GLY A 662 -38.33 -24.87 -14.66
CA GLY A 662 -38.70 -23.53 -14.19
C GLY A 662 -38.47 -23.29 -12.69
N LYS A 663 -37.73 -24.17 -12.01
CA LYS A 663 -37.48 -24.05 -10.56
C LYS A 663 -36.44 -22.98 -10.24
N LYS A 664 -36.42 -22.61 -8.96
CA LYS A 664 -35.44 -21.71 -8.35
C LYS A 664 -34.26 -22.53 -7.82
N VAL A 665 -33.03 -22.06 -8.04
CA VAL A 665 -31.80 -22.74 -7.60
C VAL A 665 -30.87 -21.76 -6.89
N ILE A 666 -30.25 -22.17 -5.78
CA ILE A 666 -29.08 -21.51 -5.19
C ILE A 666 -27.86 -22.39 -5.47
N LEU A 667 -26.85 -21.82 -6.11
CA LEU A 667 -25.57 -22.46 -6.37
C LEU A 667 -24.56 -22.00 -5.32
N ILE A 668 -24.14 -22.94 -4.45
CA ILE A 668 -23.09 -22.73 -3.45
C ILE A 668 -21.83 -23.45 -3.92
N ASN A 669 -20.94 -22.71 -4.56
CA ASN A 669 -19.69 -23.26 -5.05
C ASN A 669 -18.63 -23.36 -3.94
N GLN A 670 -17.63 -24.22 -4.14
CA GLN A 670 -16.65 -24.51 -3.09
C GLN A 670 -15.82 -23.27 -2.76
N ALA A 671 -15.75 -22.94 -1.47
CA ALA A 671 -14.91 -21.89 -0.92
C ALA A 671 -13.75 -22.55 -0.18
N VAL A 672 -12.63 -22.76 -0.87
CA VAL A 672 -11.42 -23.40 -0.32
C VAL A 672 -10.30 -22.40 -0.09
N GLY A 673 -9.41 -22.72 0.84
CA GLY A 673 -8.17 -21.98 1.06
C GLY A 673 -8.28 -20.86 2.12
N LYS A 674 -7.19 -20.08 2.19
CA LYS A 674 -7.08 -18.94 3.11
C LYS A 674 -7.98 -17.78 2.66
N ALA A 675 -8.20 -16.83 3.56
CA ALA A 675 -8.83 -15.56 3.22
C ALA A 675 -8.11 -14.94 2.00
N ASN A 676 -8.87 -14.62 0.95
CA ASN A 676 -8.34 -14.02 -0.27
C ASN A 676 -8.37 -12.50 -0.11
N VAL A 677 -7.65 -11.95 0.87
CA VAL A 677 -7.57 -10.51 1.14
C VAL A 677 -6.16 -10.22 1.60
N SER A 678 -5.37 -9.55 0.76
CA SER A 678 -3.99 -9.18 1.10
C SER A 678 -3.55 -7.95 0.34
N LEU A 679 -3.00 -6.98 1.08
CA LEU A 679 -2.19 -5.90 0.54
C LEU A 679 -0.74 -6.21 0.91
N GLY A 680 0.21 -5.91 0.03
CA GLY A 680 1.61 -6.24 0.29
C GLY A 680 2.59 -5.25 -0.31
N TRP A 681 3.84 -5.42 0.15
CA TRP A 681 5.01 -4.72 -0.34
C TRP A 681 5.13 -4.90 -1.86
N TRP A 682 5.01 -3.81 -2.63
CA TRP A 682 5.03 -3.82 -4.09
C TRP A 682 4.18 -4.93 -4.73
N SER A 683 3.09 -5.31 -4.07
CA SER A 683 2.26 -6.43 -4.52
C SER A 683 0.79 -6.21 -4.16
N MET A 684 -0.04 -6.48 -5.16
CA MET A 684 -1.49 -6.53 -5.02
C MET A 684 -1.95 -7.98 -5.11
N GLY A 685 -2.77 -8.41 -4.14
CA GLY A 685 -3.36 -9.73 -4.16
C GLY A 685 -4.39 -9.93 -5.28
N ASN A 686 -4.96 -11.13 -5.34
CA ASN A 686 -6.12 -11.42 -6.18
C ASN A 686 -7.39 -10.71 -5.72
N GLN A 687 -7.33 -9.99 -4.59
CA GLN A 687 -8.42 -9.16 -4.11
C GLN A 687 -7.85 -7.97 -3.35
N VAL A 688 -8.00 -6.79 -3.96
CA VAL A 688 -7.60 -5.51 -3.38
C VAL A 688 -8.79 -4.59 -3.10
N GLY A 689 -9.95 -4.85 -3.72
CA GLY A 689 -11.22 -4.19 -3.39
C GLY A 689 -12.41 -5.12 -3.63
N THR A 690 -13.35 -5.22 -2.68
CA THR A 690 -14.63 -5.95 -2.88
C THR A 690 -15.78 -5.02 -2.60
N ALA A 691 -16.65 -4.85 -3.59
CA ALA A 691 -17.87 -4.06 -3.49
C ALA A 691 -19.08 -4.95 -3.19
N PHE A 692 -19.99 -4.43 -2.37
CA PHE A 692 -21.25 -5.07 -2.00
C PHE A 692 -22.40 -4.12 -2.36
N ALA A 693 -23.31 -4.55 -3.21
CA ALA A 693 -24.54 -3.80 -3.48
C ALA A 693 -25.52 -3.99 -2.32
N ARG A 694 -26.34 -2.97 -2.03
CA ARG A 694 -27.50 -3.15 -1.15
C ARG A 694 -28.54 -3.99 -1.91
N HIS A 695 -28.61 -5.28 -1.58
CA HIS A 695 -29.44 -6.24 -2.31
C HIS A 695 -30.24 -7.12 -1.34
N PRO A 696 -31.53 -7.41 -1.60
CA PRO A 696 -32.37 -8.22 -0.70
C PRO A 696 -31.79 -9.62 -0.40
N ALA A 697 -30.99 -10.17 -1.31
CA ALA A 697 -30.32 -11.45 -1.15
C ALA A 697 -29.25 -11.46 -0.03
N LEU A 698 -28.75 -10.31 0.40
CA LEU A 698 -27.84 -10.19 1.55
C LEU A 698 -28.60 -10.12 2.88
N GLY A 699 -29.94 -10.05 2.85
CA GLY A 699 -30.78 -10.06 4.03
C GLY A 699 -30.46 -8.91 5.00
N ASP A 700 -30.34 -9.26 6.28
CA ASP A 700 -30.02 -8.33 7.37
C ASP A 700 -28.51 -8.18 7.62
N LEU A 701 -27.65 -8.69 6.73
CA LEU A 701 -26.19 -8.58 6.90
C LEU A 701 -25.76 -7.12 6.97
N PRO A 702 -25.08 -6.66 8.03
CA PRO A 702 -24.60 -5.30 8.11
C PRO A 702 -23.42 -5.12 7.17
N HIS A 703 -23.54 -4.24 6.19
CA HIS A 703 -22.44 -3.87 5.31
C HIS A 703 -22.54 -2.41 4.87
N GLU A 704 -21.38 -1.79 4.67
CA GLU A 704 -21.24 -0.39 4.26
C GLU A 704 -21.06 -0.24 2.74
N GLY A 705 -21.23 -1.35 2.01
CA GLY A 705 -21.08 -1.41 0.55
C GLY A 705 -19.69 -1.82 0.07
N TYR A 706 -18.78 -2.12 1.00
CA TYR A 706 -17.43 -2.57 0.71
C TYR A 706 -16.97 -3.67 1.67
N LEU A 707 -15.83 -4.28 1.33
CA LEU A 707 -15.18 -5.30 2.14
C LEU A 707 -14.76 -4.74 3.49
N SER A 708 -15.27 -5.33 4.57
CA SER A 708 -14.84 -5.05 5.93
C SER A 708 -14.31 -6.33 6.59
N PRO A 709 -13.66 -6.23 7.76
CA PRO A 709 -13.17 -7.39 8.51
C PRO A 709 -14.25 -8.44 8.80
N LEU A 710 -15.54 -8.03 8.81
CA LEU A 710 -16.68 -8.94 8.87
C LEU A 710 -16.57 -10.10 7.88
N MET A 711 -16.08 -9.86 6.67
CA MET A 711 -16.11 -10.85 5.59
C MET A 711 -14.79 -11.57 5.39
N PHE A 712 -13.70 -11.14 6.04
CA PHE A 712 -12.35 -11.61 5.69
C PHE A 712 -12.21 -13.12 5.78
N ARG A 713 -12.76 -13.76 6.83
CA ARG A 713 -12.63 -15.21 7.00
C ARG A 713 -13.49 -16.02 6.02
N ILE A 714 -14.61 -15.46 5.55
CA ILE A 714 -15.50 -16.13 4.60
C ILE A 714 -15.18 -15.82 3.13
N LEU A 715 -14.43 -14.76 2.84
CA LEU A 715 -14.06 -14.37 1.48
C LEU A 715 -12.83 -15.17 1.00
N LYS A 716 -13.06 -16.09 0.07
CA LYS A 716 -12.05 -16.92 -0.62
C LYS A 716 -11.89 -16.43 -2.06
N GLN A 717 -11.43 -17.29 -2.96
CA GLN A 717 -11.30 -16.92 -4.38
C GLN A 717 -12.66 -16.91 -5.08
N GLY A 718 -13.08 -15.74 -5.57
CA GLY A 718 -14.28 -15.58 -6.40
C GLY A 718 -14.12 -16.14 -7.82
N LYS A 719 -15.21 -16.12 -8.60
CA LYS A 719 -15.20 -16.57 -10.00
C LYS A 719 -14.72 -15.45 -10.92
N SER A 720 -13.66 -15.67 -11.69
CA SER A 720 -13.17 -14.66 -12.66
C SER A 720 -14.27 -14.21 -13.63
N LEU A 721 -14.31 -12.91 -13.88
CA LEU A 721 -15.20 -12.25 -14.84
C LEU A 721 -14.47 -12.01 -16.19
N PRO A 722 -15.19 -12.03 -17.33
CA PRO A 722 -16.64 -12.16 -17.47
C PRO A 722 -17.13 -13.61 -17.24
N PHE A 723 -18.33 -13.76 -16.68
CA PHE A 723 -18.94 -15.05 -16.39
C PHE A 723 -20.33 -15.18 -17.02
N ALA A 724 -20.52 -16.24 -17.83
CA ALA A 724 -21.82 -16.68 -18.37
C ALA A 724 -22.69 -15.59 -19.05
N ARG A 725 -22.09 -14.50 -19.54
CA ARG A 725 -22.77 -13.30 -20.08
C ARG A 725 -23.71 -12.62 -19.08
N MET A 726 -23.42 -12.77 -17.80
CA MET A 726 -24.16 -12.10 -16.74
C MET A 726 -24.07 -10.57 -16.92
N VAL A 727 -25.19 -9.89 -16.71
CA VAL A 727 -25.27 -8.44 -16.84
C VAL A 727 -24.91 -7.77 -15.51
N PRO A 728 -24.28 -6.58 -15.53
CA PRO A 728 -23.79 -5.91 -14.32
C PRO A 728 -24.86 -5.66 -13.25
N GLU A 729 -26.11 -5.46 -13.65
CA GLU A 729 -27.24 -5.12 -12.78
C GLU A 729 -27.68 -6.29 -11.90
N GLU A 730 -27.33 -7.52 -12.27
CA GLU A 730 -27.70 -8.74 -11.54
C GLU A 730 -26.56 -9.22 -10.61
N ILE A 731 -25.44 -8.50 -10.62
CA ILE A 731 -24.35 -8.71 -9.66
C ILE A 731 -24.70 -7.98 -8.38
N PHE A 732 -24.36 -8.55 -7.23
CA PHE A 732 -24.47 -7.84 -5.95
C PHE A 732 -23.25 -7.98 -5.05
N ILE A 733 -22.27 -8.83 -5.40
CA ILE A 733 -20.92 -8.77 -4.82
C ILE A 733 -19.89 -8.99 -5.93
N ALA A 734 -19.01 -8.00 -6.13
CA ALA A 734 -17.92 -8.04 -7.10
C ALA A 734 -16.59 -7.67 -6.44
N GLY A 735 -15.51 -8.24 -6.95
CA GLY A 735 -14.15 -7.98 -6.51
C GLY A 735 -13.25 -7.51 -7.64
N GLU A 736 -12.21 -6.79 -7.27
CA GLU A 736 -11.09 -6.44 -8.13
C GLU A 736 -9.78 -6.89 -7.48
N GLY A 737 -8.95 -7.58 -8.26
CA GLY A 737 -7.57 -7.93 -7.94
C GLY A 737 -6.61 -7.34 -8.97
N LEU A 738 -5.32 -7.64 -8.82
CA LEU A 738 -4.29 -7.20 -9.77
C LEU A 738 -4.64 -7.56 -11.22
N SER A 739 -4.92 -8.84 -11.48
CA SER A 739 -5.07 -9.39 -12.82
C SER A 739 -6.49 -9.39 -13.38
N GLY A 740 -7.48 -8.87 -12.67
CA GLY A 740 -8.85 -8.80 -13.16
C GLY A 740 -9.93 -8.70 -12.09
N PHE A 741 -11.16 -8.98 -12.50
CA PHE A 741 -12.37 -8.87 -11.68
C PHE A 741 -12.95 -10.24 -11.34
N PHE A 742 -13.66 -10.30 -10.21
CA PHE A 742 -14.23 -11.53 -9.67
C PHE A 742 -15.69 -11.34 -9.29
N LEU A 743 -16.52 -12.30 -9.66
CA LEU A 743 -17.89 -12.46 -9.18
C LEU A 743 -17.86 -13.26 -7.89
N TYR A 744 -18.45 -12.69 -6.83
CA TYR A 744 -18.69 -13.40 -5.57
C TYR A 744 -20.16 -13.77 -5.41
N ALA A 745 -21.08 -12.88 -5.81
CA ALA A 745 -22.49 -13.19 -5.80
C ALA A 745 -23.31 -12.43 -6.84
N GLY A 746 -24.28 -13.12 -7.43
CA GLY A 746 -25.18 -12.58 -8.44
C GLY A 746 -26.41 -13.44 -8.64
N GLU A 747 -27.38 -12.90 -9.38
CA GLU A 747 -28.61 -13.57 -9.78
C GLU A 747 -28.76 -13.64 -11.30
N ALA A 748 -29.60 -14.55 -11.80
CA ALA A 748 -29.91 -14.63 -13.22
C ALA A 748 -31.11 -15.53 -13.52
N ARG A 749 -31.64 -15.41 -14.74
CA ARG A 749 -32.50 -16.40 -15.39
C ARG A 749 -31.67 -17.43 -16.14
N VAL A 750 -32.17 -18.66 -16.21
CA VAL A 750 -31.62 -19.74 -17.05
C VAL A 750 -32.79 -20.47 -17.71
N GLY A 751 -33.10 -20.11 -18.95
CA GLY A 751 -34.32 -20.57 -19.61
C GLY A 751 -35.57 -20.23 -18.80
N ALA A 752 -36.33 -21.25 -18.40
CA ALA A 752 -37.52 -21.08 -17.56
C ALA A 752 -37.19 -20.85 -16.07
N GLY A 753 -36.01 -21.28 -15.62
CA GLY A 753 -35.60 -21.26 -14.22
C GLY A 753 -34.92 -19.97 -13.79
N ARG A 754 -34.61 -19.89 -12.49
CA ARG A 754 -33.93 -18.75 -11.85
C ARG A 754 -32.82 -19.25 -10.95
N VAL A 755 -31.70 -18.55 -10.91
CA VAL A 755 -30.53 -18.95 -10.15
C VAL A 755 -29.95 -17.79 -9.31
N LEU A 756 -29.63 -18.10 -8.06
CA LEU A 756 -28.71 -17.33 -7.23
C LEU A 756 -27.37 -18.04 -7.21
N MET A 757 -26.28 -17.30 -7.29
CA MET A 757 -24.94 -17.84 -7.36
C MET A 757 -24.07 -17.22 -6.29
N ALA A 758 -23.35 -18.06 -5.54
CA ALA A 758 -22.32 -17.66 -4.61
C ALA A 758 -21.01 -18.39 -4.94
N PHE A 759 -19.95 -17.62 -5.19
CA PHE A 759 -18.61 -18.10 -5.51
C PHE A 759 -17.61 -17.56 -4.51
N GLY A 760 -16.75 -18.43 -3.99
CA GLY A 760 -15.70 -17.99 -3.05
C GLY A 760 -16.23 -17.43 -1.74
N LEU A 761 -17.51 -17.61 -1.41
CA LEU A 761 -18.08 -17.25 -0.12
C LEU A 761 -18.25 -18.51 0.72
N ASP A 762 -17.62 -18.55 1.89
CA ASP A 762 -17.78 -19.64 2.83
C ASP A 762 -19.10 -19.53 3.60
N LEU A 763 -20.15 -20.05 2.97
CA LEU A 763 -21.52 -20.05 3.52
C LEU A 763 -21.83 -21.28 4.39
N LEU A 764 -20.91 -22.25 4.46
CA LEU A 764 -21.20 -23.59 4.99
C LEU A 764 -20.41 -23.94 6.26
N SER A 765 -19.40 -23.15 6.64
CA SER A 765 -18.61 -23.37 7.85
C SER A 765 -19.34 -23.11 9.17
N GLY A 766 -20.55 -22.53 9.12
CA GLY A 766 -21.32 -22.17 10.33
C GLY A 766 -20.86 -20.88 11.00
N TYR A 767 -19.94 -20.12 10.39
CA TYR A 767 -19.66 -18.76 10.82
C TYR A 767 -20.95 -17.91 10.74
N PRO A 768 -21.23 -17.05 11.72
CA PRO A 768 -22.48 -16.31 11.80
C PRO A 768 -22.73 -15.42 10.57
N GLU A 769 -21.70 -14.76 10.03
CA GLU A 769 -21.82 -13.93 8.83
C GLU A 769 -22.07 -14.73 7.55
N GLY A 770 -21.43 -15.91 7.41
CA GLY A 770 -21.64 -16.80 6.26
C GLY A 770 -23.04 -17.41 6.29
N THR A 771 -23.50 -17.81 7.47
CA THR A 771 -24.85 -18.33 7.71
C THR A 771 -25.90 -17.24 7.46
N CYS A 772 -25.64 -16.00 7.89
CA CYS A 772 -26.53 -14.86 7.63
C CYS A 772 -26.71 -14.59 6.13
N ILE A 773 -25.63 -14.66 5.34
CA ILE A 773 -25.74 -14.54 3.87
C ILE A 773 -26.57 -15.69 3.32
N LEU A 774 -26.33 -16.93 3.78
CA LEU A 774 -27.09 -18.10 3.33
C LEU A 774 -28.59 -17.96 3.61
N ASP A 775 -28.96 -17.50 4.82
CA ASP A 775 -30.34 -17.22 5.19
C ASP A 775 -30.94 -16.13 4.29
N GLY A 776 -30.19 -15.05 4.02
CA GLY A 776 -30.57 -14.00 3.08
C GLY A 776 -30.86 -14.55 1.67
N LEU A 777 -29.98 -15.40 1.14
CA LEU A 777 -30.15 -16.05 -0.16
C LEU A 777 -31.40 -16.92 -0.20
N ILE A 778 -31.64 -17.74 0.84
CA ILE A 778 -32.81 -18.63 0.93
C ILE A 778 -34.11 -17.82 1.04
N HIS A 779 -34.16 -16.83 1.93
CA HIS A 779 -35.34 -15.99 2.13
C HIS A 779 -35.68 -15.21 0.85
N TYR A 780 -34.68 -14.61 0.22
CA TYR A 780 -34.86 -13.91 -1.04
C TYR A 780 -35.35 -14.86 -2.14
N ALA A 781 -34.70 -16.02 -2.31
CA ALA A 781 -35.12 -17.01 -3.29
C ALA A 781 -36.56 -17.50 -3.06
N LYS A 782 -37.00 -17.68 -1.81
CA LYS A 782 -38.39 -18.07 -1.51
C LYS A 782 -39.39 -16.94 -1.79
N SER A 783 -38.97 -15.68 -1.73
CA SER A 783 -39.84 -14.51 -1.95
C SER A 783 -40.29 -14.33 -3.41
N ASP A 784 -41.31 -13.49 -3.58
CA ASP A 784 -41.74 -12.99 -4.91
C ASP A 784 -40.76 -11.96 -5.51
N GLY A 785 -39.88 -11.40 -4.67
CA GLY A 785 -38.85 -10.44 -5.07
C GLY A 785 -37.76 -11.06 -5.95
N PHE A 786 -37.51 -12.36 -5.85
CA PHE A 786 -36.51 -13.05 -6.66
C PHE A 786 -36.96 -13.20 -8.12
N ASN A 787 -36.73 -12.15 -8.90
CA ASN A 787 -37.22 -12.01 -10.27
C ASN A 787 -36.14 -11.40 -11.19
N PRO A 788 -34.99 -12.07 -11.34
CA PRO A 788 -33.88 -11.60 -12.15
C PRO A 788 -34.32 -11.34 -13.59
N LYS A 789 -33.73 -10.32 -14.21
CA LYS A 789 -34.02 -9.91 -15.60
C LYS A 789 -32.96 -10.38 -16.57
N GLY A 790 -31.70 -10.36 -16.15
CA GLY A 790 -30.58 -10.89 -16.93
C GLY A 790 -30.69 -12.40 -17.12
N GLU A 791 -30.34 -12.88 -18.32
CA GLU A 791 -30.26 -14.31 -18.62
C GLU A 791 -28.79 -14.72 -18.74
N VAL A 792 -28.43 -15.83 -18.10
CA VAL A 792 -27.11 -16.43 -18.22
C VAL A 792 -27.20 -17.78 -18.93
N ILE A 793 -26.16 -18.08 -19.71
CA ILE A 793 -26.02 -19.38 -20.35
C ILE A 793 -24.95 -20.14 -19.60
N PHE A 794 -25.37 -21.12 -18.81
CA PHE A 794 -24.44 -22.14 -18.35
C PHE A 794 -24.08 -22.99 -19.57
N VAL A 795 -22.86 -22.80 -20.08
CA VAL A 795 -22.28 -23.75 -21.02
C VAL A 795 -21.96 -25.01 -20.24
N SER A 796 -22.99 -25.79 -19.88
CA SER A 796 -22.80 -27.21 -19.71
C SER A 796 -22.55 -27.75 -21.11
N ALA A 797 -21.31 -27.67 -21.59
CA ALA A 797 -20.92 -28.57 -22.65
C ALA A 797 -21.18 -29.96 -22.07
N ARG A 798 -22.25 -30.62 -22.52
CA ARG A 798 -22.55 -31.99 -22.13
C ARG A 798 -21.27 -32.77 -22.37
N GLN A 799 -20.64 -33.23 -21.30
CA GLN A 799 -19.40 -34.00 -21.38
C GLN A 799 -19.78 -35.39 -21.88
N ASN A 800 -20.03 -35.50 -23.18
CA ASN A 800 -20.35 -36.76 -23.86
C ASN A 800 -19.10 -37.46 -24.39
N GLY A 801 -17.93 -36.84 -24.25
CA GLY A 801 -16.67 -37.30 -24.81
C GLY A 801 -15.88 -38.26 -23.98
N TRP A 802 -16.33 -38.60 -22.78
CA TRP A 802 -15.72 -39.64 -21.98
C TRP A 802 -16.81 -40.40 -21.20
N LYS A 803 -16.74 -41.73 -21.25
CA LYS A 803 -17.58 -42.67 -20.50
C LYS A 803 -16.74 -43.69 -19.73
N LYS A 804 -15.69 -44.23 -20.36
CA LYS A 804 -14.71 -45.09 -19.69
C LYS A 804 -13.39 -45.10 -20.45
N THR A 805 -12.29 -45.21 -19.74
CA THR A 805 -10.97 -45.48 -20.33
C THR A 805 -10.79 -46.98 -20.59
N ILE A 806 -10.36 -47.33 -21.80
CA ILE A 806 -10.10 -48.71 -22.24
C ILE A 806 -8.61 -49.07 -22.03
N LYS A 807 -7.71 -48.14 -22.38
CA LYS A 807 -6.26 -48.30 -22.26
C LYS A 807 -5.62 -46.96 -21.97
N THR A 808 -4.59 -46.92 -21.15
CA THR A 808 -3.80 -45.70 -20.89
C THR A 808 -2.32 -46.03 -20.83
N GLY A 809 -1.47 -45.09 -21.24
CA GLY A 809 -0.03 -45.21 -21.20
C GLY A 809 0.56 -44.80 -19.85
N ASP A 810 -0.11 -43.89 -19.14
CA ASP A 810 0.25 -43.48 -17.78
C ASP A 810 -0.98 -42.93 -17.01
N ARG A 811 -0.84 -42.74 -15.71
CA ARG A 811 -1.89 -42.18 -14.84
C ARG A 811 -1.35 -41.12 -13.89
N GLY A 812 -2.14 -40.08 -13.64
CA GLY A 812 -1.88 -39.06 -12.63
C GLY A 812 -3.03 -38.92 -11.64
N LYS A 813 -2.70 -38.58 -10.39
CA LYS A 813 -3.69 -38.35 -9.31
C LYS A 813 -3.50 -37.02 -8.58
N ASP A 814 -2.46 -36.27 -8.91
CA ASP A 814 -2.16 -34.97 -8.31
C ASP A 814 -2.77 -33.84 -9.17
N ASN A 815 -3.16 -32.73 -8.54
CA ASN A 815 -3.69 -31.53 -9.20
C ASN A 815 -4.89 -31.77 -10.12
N LEU A 816 -5.80 -32.67 -9.74
CA LEU A 816 -7.02 -32.97 -10.48
C LEU A 816 -8.02 -31.81 -10.43
N ILE A 817 -8.75 -31.61 -11.52
CA ILE A 817 -9.89 -30.70 -11.54
C ILE A 817 -11.03 -31.23 -10.64
N SER A 818 -11.87 -30.34 -10.12
CA SER A 818 -12.98 -30.71 -9.23
C SER A 818 -13.88 -31.77 -9.88
N GLY A 819 -14.12 -32.87 -9.16
CA GLY A 819 -14.92 -34.01 -9.62
C GLY A 819 -14.16 -35.02 -10.50
N ALA A 820 -12.86 -34.85 -10.73
CA ALA A 820 -12.03 -35.85 -11.39
C ALA A 820 -11.35 -36.77 -10.37
N VAL A 821 -11.36 -38.08 -10.65
CA VAL A 821 -10.78 -39.13 -9.80
C VAL A 821 -9.35 -39.45 -10.20
N GLN A 822 -9.03 -39.31 -11.48
CA GLN A 822 -7.69 -39.47 -12.04
C GLN A 822 -7.59 -38.83 -13.43
N ILE A 823 -6.37 -38.65 -13.93
CA ILE A 823 -6.10 -38.35 -15.34
C ILE A 823 -5.39 -39.55 -16.00
N ASP A 824 -5.96 -40.01 -17.11
CA ASP A 824 -5.33 -41.03 -17.97
C ASP A 824 -4.64 -40.33 -19.14
N VAL A 825 -3.38 -40.68 -19.42
CA VAL A 825 -2.57 -39.96 -20.42
C VAL A 825 -1.85 -40.88 -21.40
N ALA A 826 -1.64 -40.36 -22.62
CA ALA A 826 -0.65 -40.85 -23.56
C ALA A 826 0.58 -39.95 -23.52
N ARG A 827 1.79 -40.53 -23.56
CA ARG A 827 3.05 -39.79 -23.64
C ARG A 827 3.66 -39.81 -25.05
N ALA A 828 4.50 -38.85 -25.40
CA ALA A 828 5.33 -38.87 -26.60
C ALA A 828 6.59 -39.74 -26.38
N MET A 829 6.39 -40.94 -25.82
CA MET A 829 7.43 -41.88 -25.41
C MET A 829 6.98 -43.32 -25.66
N LYS A 830 7.89 -44.13 -26.20
CA LYS A 830 7.69 -45.56 -26.44
C LYS A 830 7.14 -46.27 -25.19
N ASP A 831 6.26 -47.25 -25.39
CA ASP A 831 5.58 -48.06 -24.35
C ASP A 831 4.55 -47.33 -23.47
N LYS A 832 4.56 -45.98 -23.43
CA LYS A 832 3.57 -45.14 -22.75
C LYS A 832 2.75 -44.26 -23.70
N ASN A 833 2.79 -44.54 -24.99
CA ASN A 833 2.31 -43.62 -26.02
C ASN A 833 0.84 -43.72 -26.38
N GLU A 834 0.05 -44.56 -25.73
CA GLU A 834 -1.31 -44.83 -26.19
C GLU A 834 -2.35 -44.61 -25.11
N LEU A 835 -3.40 -43.86 -25.46
CA LEU A 835 -4.60 -43.64 -24.64
C LEU A 835 -5.82 -43.96 -25.49
N VAL A 836 -6.72 -44.82 -24.98
CA VAL A 836 -7.94 -45.28 -25.66
C VAL A 836 -9.12 -45.17 -24.70
N TRP A 837 -10.22 -44.56 -25.12
CA TRP A 837 -11.42 -44.43 -24.30
C TRP A 837 -12.70 -44.47 -25.15
N GLU A 838 -13.81 -44.78 -24.49
CA GLU A 838 -15.16 -44.80 -25.04
C GLU A 838 -15.89 -43.49 -24.69
N THR A 839 -16.62 -42.92 -25.66
CA THR A 839 -17.53 -41.78 -25.43
C THR A 839 -18.91 -42.25 -24.95
N GLU A 840 -19.79 -41.32 -24.58
CA GLU A 840 -21.22 -41.64 -24.51
C GLU A 840 -21.77 -42.01 -25.91
N PRO A 841 -22.85 -42.82 -26.00
CA PRO A 841 -23.48 -43.16 -27.28
C PRO A 841 -23.87 -41.92 -28.07
N VAL A 842 -23.63 -41.95 -29.39
CA VAL A 842 -24.06 -40.90 -30.31
C VAL A 842 -25.60 -40.81 -30.23
N PRO A 843 -26.20 -39.61 -30.06
CA PRO A 843 -27.64 -39.44 -29.97
C PRO A 843 -28.39 -40.01 -31.19
N GLU A 844 -29.55 -40.63 -30.97
CA GLU A 844 -30.38 -41.21 -32.05
C GLU A 844 -30.94 -40.15 -33.01
N ASP A 845 -31.11 -38.92 -32.53
CA ASP A 845 -31.65 -37.77 -33.27
C ASP A 845 -30.63 -37.05 -34.18
N LEU A 846 -29.42 -37.60 -34.34
CA LEU A 846 -28.35 -36.98 -35.14
C LEU A 846 -28.68 -36.88 -36.64
N GLN A 847 -29.69 -37.60 -37.13
CA GLN A 847 -30.05 -37.68 -38.55
C GLN A 847 -30.32 -36.31 -39.22
N ASN A 848 -30.61 -35.27 -38.44
CA ASN A 848 -30.91 -33.92 -38.94
C ASN A 848 -29.75 -32.90 -38.79
N LYS A 849 -28.56 -33.32 -38.34
CA LYS A 849 -27.42 -32.42 -38.09
C LYS A 849 -26.29 -32.69 -39.07
N LYS A 850 -25.67 -31.61 -39.57
CA LYS A 850 -24.50 -31.69 -40.46
C LYS A 850 -23.26 -32.23 -39.73
N ASP A 851 -23.05 -31.76 -38.50
CA ASP A 851 -21.88 -32.07 -37.68
C ASP A 851 -22.31 -32.59 -36.29
N TYR A 852 -21.44 -33.41 -35.70
CA TYR A 852 -21.55 -33.93 -34.35
C TYR A 852 -20.38 -33.44 -33.50
N ALA A 853 -20.69 -32.80 -32.38
CA ALA A 853 -19.70 -32.30 -31.43
C ALA A 853 -19.65 -33.17 -30.18
N ILE A 854 -18.42 -33.45 -29.73
CA ILE A 854 -18.15 -34.25 -28.55
C ILE A 854 -17.13 -33.50 -27.68
N SER A 855 -17.43 -33.35 -26.39
CA SER A 855 -16.56 -32.63 -25.46
C SER A 855 -16.16 -33.50 -24.26
N TRP A 856 -14.90 -33.40 -23.86
CA TRP A 856 -14.36 -34.03 -22.64
C TRP A 856 -13.42 -33.06 -21.90
N LEU A 857 -13.23 -33.30 -20.61
CA LEU A 857 -12.22 -32.62 -19.80
C LEU A 857 -10.90 -33.37 -19.93
N GLY A 858 -9.80 -32.64 -20.09
CA GLY A 858 -8.49 -33.23 -20.28
C GLY A 858 -7.37 -32.22 -20.11
N GLY A 859 -6.18 -32.55 -20.61
CA GLY A 859 -5.05 -31.64 -20.56
C GLY A 859 -3.92 -32.01 -21.51
N MET A 860 -2.90 -31.17 -21.54
CA MET A 860 -1.62 -31.44 -22.18
C MET A 860 -0.48 -30.71 -21.48
N GLY A 861 0.66 -31.39 -21.28
CA GLY A 861 1.86 -30.88 -20.60
C GLY A 861 3.09 -31.67 -21.03
N TYR A 862 4.36 -31.39 -20.73
CA TYR A 862 5.01 -30.40 -19.88
C TYR A 862 6.08 -29.68 -20.68
N PHE A 863 6.36 -28.48 -20.19
CA PHE A 863 7.26 -27.50 -20.76
C PHE A 863 8.73 -27.90 -20.53
N ALA A 864 9.63 -27.40 -21.39
CA ALA A 864 11.07 -27.72 -21.42
C ALA A 864 11.47 -29.17 -21.77
N GLN A 865 10.55 -30.04 -22.20
CA GLN A 865 10.90 -31.36 -22.74
C GLN A 865 11.01 -31.35 -24.28
N PRO A 866 11.77 -32.30 -24.88
CA PRO A 866 11.89 -32.44 -26.33
C PRO A 866 10.54 -32.43 -27.04
N GLN A 867 10.51 -32.01 -28.32
CA GLN A 867 9.25 -31.94 -29.06
C GLN A 867 8.60 -33.33 -29.18
N GLY A 868 7.27 -33.34 -29.07
CA GLY A 868 6.44 -34.54 -29.20
C GLY A 868 5.14 -34.16 -29.88
N SER A 869 4.65 -35.05 -30.73
CA SER A 869 3.38 -34.90 -31.45
C SER A 869 2.39 -35.99 -31.05
N PHE A 870 1.11 -35.74 -31.30
CA PHE A 870 0.03 -36.67 -31.01
C PHE A 870 -0.85 -36.85 -32.22
N THR A 871 -1.38 -38.05 -32.39
CA THR A 871 -2.36 -38.35 -33.42
C THR A 871 -3.63 -38.88 -32.78
N LEU A 872 -4.75 -38.20 -33.01
CA LEU A 872 -6.08 -38.64 -32.60
C LEU A 872 -6.71 -39.50 -33.70
N TYR A 873 -7.21 -40.65 -33.29
CA TYR A 873 -7.96 -41.60 -34.10
C TYR A 873 -9.40 -41.68 -33.57
N VAL A 874 -10.35 -41.78 -34.49
CA VAL A 874 -11.78 -42.00 -34.19
C VAL A 874 -12.19 -43.32 -34.85
N ASN A 875 -12.69 -44.27 -34.06
CA ASN A 875 -13.09 -45.61 -34.52
C ASN A 875 -12.01 -46.33 -35.34
N GLY A 876 -10.73 -46.10 -35.01
CA GLY A 876 -9.58 -46.69 -35.68
C GLY A 876 -9.05 -45.89 -36.89
N GLU A 877 -9.77 -44.90 -37.39
CA GLU A 877 -9.31 -44.04 -38.49
C GLU A 877 -8.48 -42.87 -37.96
N LYS A 878 -7.36 -42.54 -38.62
CA LYS A 878 -6.55 -41.37 -38.28
C LYS A 878 -7.33 -40.09 -38.61
N THR A 879 -7.59 -39.24 -37.62
CA THR A 879 -8.47 -38.08 -37.77
C THR A 879 -7.72 -36.76 -37.64
N ILE A 880 -7.08 -36.48 -36.49
CA ILE A 880 -6.40 -35.19 -36.23
C ILE A 880 -4.93 -35.42 -35.91
N TYR A 881 -4.05 -34.60 -36.49
CA TYR A 881 -2.63 -34.56 -36.16
C TYR A 881 -2.30 -33.30 -35.36
N ILE A 882 -1.74 -33.48 -34.17
CA ILE A 882 -1.37 -32.43 -33.21
C ILE A 882 0.16 -32.35 -33.23
N ALA A 883 0.71 -31.38 -33.97
CA ALA A 883 2.15 -31.24 -34.16
C ALA A 883 2.91 -30.89 -32.87
N SER A 884 2.24 -30.23 -31.93
CA SER A 884 2.74 -29.89 -30.59
C SER A 884 1.59 -29.64 -29.63
N ILE A 885 1.84 -29.83 -28.33
CA ILE A 885 0.97 -29.34 -27.26
C ILE A 885 0.88 -27.80 -27.29
N SER A 886 -0.18 -27.23 -26.72
CA SER A 886 -0.46 -25.80 -26.71
C SER A 886 -0.55 -25.25 -25.28
N GLU A 887 0.05 -24.08 -25.06
CA GLU A 887 -0.04 -23.28 -23.83
C GLU A 887 -1.23 -22.33 -23.82
N LYS A 888 -1.98 -22.27 -24.92
CA LYS A 888 -3.12 -21.37 -25.09
C LYS A 888 -4.26 -22.14 -25.72
N ASP A 889 -5.41 -21.49 -25.85
CA ASP A 889 -6.49 -22.01 -26.67
C ASP A 889 -5.98 -22.33 -28.08
N ALA A 890 -6.36 -23.50 -28.60
CA ALA A 890 -5.87 -24.00 -29.87
C ALA A 890 -6.96 -24.78 -30.62
N GLU A 891 -6.82 -24.85 -31.94
CA GLU A 891 -7.69 -25.66 -32.80
C GLU A 891 -6.86 -26.35 -33.88
N TRP A 892 -7.07 -27.65 -34.04
CA TRP A 892 -6.45 -28.48 -35.08
C TRP A 892 -7.49 -29.00 -36.05
N PHE A 893 -7.15 -29.11 -37.32
CA PHE A 893 -8.01 -29.62 -38.38
C PHE A 893 -7.41 -30.87 -39.02
N ASN A 894 -8.27 -31.72 -39.58
CA ASN A 894 -7.83 -32.75 -40.50
C ASN A 894 -7.52 -32.15 -41.89
N ALA A 895 -6.92 -32.94 -42.79
CA ALA A 895 -6.37 -32.44 -44.06
C ALA A 895 -7.42 -31.77 -44.98
N ASP A 896 -8.67 -32.24 -44.96
CA ASP A 896 -9.78 -31.70 -45.76
C ASP A 896 -10.66 -30.69 -44.98
N LYS A 897 -10.29 -30.36 -43.73
CA LYS A 897 -11.00 -29.46 -42.81
C LYS A 897 -12.45 -29.85 -42.51
N THR A 898 -12.79 -31.14 -42.66
CA THR A 898 -14.12 -31.66 -42.31
C THR A 898 -14.26 -32.02 -40.83
N ALA A 899 -13.14 -32.18 -40.11
CA ALA A 899 -13.12 -32.42 -38.67
C ALA A 899 -12.15 -31.45 -37.96
N SER A 900 -12.51 -31.03 -36.74
CA SER A 900 -11.63 -30.21 -35.91
C SER A 900 -11.60 -30.65 -34.45
N LEU A 901 -10.46 -30.43 -33.79
CA LEU A 901 -10.29 -30.58 -32.35
C LEU A 901 -9.93 -29.22 -31.77
N LYS A 902 -10.82 -28.69 -30.93
CA LYS A 902 -10.59 -27.46 -30.15
C LYS A 902 -10.10 -27.83 -28.76
N TYR A 903 -9.10 -27.11 -28.27
CA TYR A 903 -8.65 -27.14 -26.89
C TYR A 903 -8.80 -25.75 -26.28
N LYS A 904 -9.52 -25.67 -25.17
CA LYS A 904 -9.66 -24.46 -24.37
C LYS A 904 -8.99 -24.68 -23.03
N ARG A 905 -7.93 -23.93 -22.73
CA ARG A 905 -7.12 -24.10 -21.52
C ARG A 905 -7.88 -23.56 -20.30
N ASP A 906 -7.79 -24.27 -19.18
CA ASP A 906 -8.20 -23.74 -17.88
C ASP A 906 -7.10 -22.81 -17.35
N ILE A 907 -7.46 -21.57 -17.07
CA ILE A 907 -6.52 -20.55 -16.59
C ILE A 907 -6.09 -20.75 -15.13
N ASN A 908 -6.76 -21.65 -14.38
CA ASN A 908 -6.48 -21.87 -12.96
C ASN A 908 -5.54 -23.06 -12.69
N THR A 909 -5.30 -23.89 -13.70
CA THR A 909 -4.46 -25.08 -13.58
C THR A 909 -3.62 -25.20 -14.84
N ASP A 910 -2.32 -24.96 -14.69
CA ASP A 910 -1.38 -25.16 -15.78
C ASP A 910 -1.51 -26.58 -16.30
N GLU A 911 -1.61 -26.74 -17.62
CA GLU A 911 -1.75 -28.03 -18.33
C GLU A 911 -3.16 -28.65 -18.45
N CYS A 912 -4.22 -28.08 -17.84
CA CYS A 912 -5.58 -28.64 -17.94
C CYS A 912 -6.53 -27.78 -18.79
N GLY A 913 -7.63 -28.37 -19.25
CA GLY A 913 -8.64 -27.68 -20.04
C GLY A 913 -9.78 -28.56 -20.52
N SER A 914 -10.50 -28.10 -21.55
CA SER A 914 -11.56 -28.84 -22.21
C SER A 914 -11.26 -29.04 -23.68
N PHE A 915 -11.57 -30.23 -24.18
CA PHE A 915 -11.48 -30.57 -25.59
C PHE A 915 -12.87 -30.61 -26.20
N THR A 916 -12.99 -30.19 -27.46
CA THR A 916 -14.19 -30.37 -28.27
C THR A 916 -13.80 -30.88 -29.65
N LEU A 917 -14.19 -32.11 -29.96
CA LEU A 917 -14.03 -32.73 -31.27
C LEU A 917 -15.31 -32.53 -32.08
N ILE A 918 -15.19 -31.96 -33.27
CA ILE A 918 -16.27 -31.78 -34.23
C ILE A 918 -16.02 -32.72 -35.41
N LEU A 919 -16.99 -33.57 -35.72
CA LEU A 919 -16.97 -34.55 -36.81
C LEU A 919 -18.17 -34.35 -37.73
N PRO A 920 -18.06 -34.68 -39.03
CA PRO A 920 -19.23 -34.79 -39.89
C PRO A 920 -20.16 -35.89 -39.37
N SER A 921 -21.47 -35.63 -39.31
CA SER A 921 -22.45 -36.63 -38.84
C SER A 921 -22.44 -37.92 -39.67
N SER A 922 -22.01 -37.85 -40.94
CA SER A 922 -21.83 -39.01 -41.82
C SER A 922 -20.75 -39.99 -41.38
N LYS A 923 -19.85 -39.58 -40.48
CA LYS A 923 -18.75 -40.42 -39.95
C LYS A 923 -19.06 -41.08 -38.61
N VAL A 924 -20.27 -40.90 -38.07
CA VAL A 924 -20.68 -41.46 -36.78
C VAL A 924 -21.99 -42.24 -36.92
N LYS A 925 -22.16 -43.27 -36.09
CA LYS A 925 -23.36 -44.12 -36.11
C LYS A 925 -24.23 -43.79 -34.90
N PRO A 926 -25.49 -43.32 -35.08
CA PRO A 926 -26.43 -43.10 -33.99
C PRO A 926 -26.59 -44.36 -33.11
N GLY A 927 -26.72 -44.16 -31.80
CA GLY A 927 -26.85 -45.23 -30.81
C GLY A 927 -25.55 -45.96 -30.45
N GLN A 928 -24.44 -45.70 -31.15
CA GLN A 928 -23.14 -46.32 -30.85
C GLN A 928 -22.16 -45.30 -30.24
N PRO A 929 -21.38 -45.67 -29.21
CA PRO A 929 -20.30 -44.83 -28.72
C PRO A 929 -19.14 -44.77 -29.72
N LEU A 930 -18.34 -43.71 -29.67
CA LEU A 930 -17.09 -43.65 -30.41
C LEU A 930 -15.95 -44.21 -29.56
N ILE A 931 -14.99 -44.85 -30.24
CA ILE A 931 -13.71 -45.22 -29.65
C ILE A 931 -12.69 -44.17 -30.08
N LEU A 932 -12.26 -43.36 -29.11
CA LEU A 932 -11.22 -42.37 -29.31
C LEU A 932 -9.89 -42.94 -28.87
N ARG A 933 -8.85 -42.71 -29.69
CA ARG A 933 -7.51 -43.19 -29.42
C ARG A 933 -6.48 -42.13 -29.75
N VAL A 934 -5.65 -41.76 -28.80
CA VAL A 934 -4.52 -40.86 -29.00
C VAL A 934 -3.22 -41.64 -28.94
N VAL A 935 -2.35 -41.40 -29.93
CA VAL A 935 -1.02 -42.00 -30.00
C VAL A 935 0.04 -40.88 -30.01
N GLY A 936 0.91 -40.85 -29.02
CA GLY A 936 2.08 -39.99 -28.97
C GLY A 936 3.22 -40.50 -29.85
N SER A 937 4.04 -39.59 -30.38
CA SER A 937 5.25 -39.91 -31.13
C SER A 937 6.26 -40.68 -30.25
N GLU A 938 7.08 -41.56 -30.82
CA GLU A 938 8.16 -42.24 -30.08
C GLU A 938 9.41 -41.35 -29.94
N SER A 939 9.26 -40.06 -29.64
CA SER A 939 10.36 -39.09 -29.57
C SER A 939 11.12 -39.12 -28.24
N ASN A 940 10.81 -40.10 -27.37
CA ASN A 940 11.29 -40.17 -25.98
C ASN A 940 11.09 -38.85 -25.21
N SER A 941 10.12 -38.05 -25.63
CA SER A 941 9.70 -36.85 -24.93
C SER A 941 8.77 -37.29 -23.84
N ARG A 942 8.86 -36.68 -22.67
CA ARG A 942 7.87 -37.01 -21.67
C ARG A 942 6.46 -36.67 -22.22
N ARG A 943 6.29 -35.69 -23.18
CA ARG A 943 5.10 -34.82 -23.47
C ARG A 943 3.79 -35.61 -23.43
N TRP A 944 2.69 -35.07 -22.91
CA TRP A 944 1.49 -35.83 -22.59
C TRP A 944 0.21 -35.16 -23.11
N PHE A 945 -0.76 -36.01 -23.45
CA PHE A 945 -2.15 -35.66 -23.75
C PHE A 945 -3.04 -36.51 -22.84
N GLY A 946 -4.00 -35.89 -22.16
CA GLY A 946 -4.77 -36.55 -21.11
C GLY A 946 -6.28 -36.36 -21.19
N VAL A 947 -7.01 -37.33 -20.63
CA VAL A 947 -8.45 -37.27 -20.36
C VAL A 947 -8.69 -37.47 -18.87
N PHE A 948 -9.54 -36.63 -18.27
CA PHE A 948 -9.94 -36.80 -16.88
C PHE A 948 -11.04 -37.86 -16.77
N GLN A 949 -10.89 -38.75 -15.80
CA GLN A 949 -11.98 -39.59 -15.34
C GLN A 949 -12.83 -38.79 -14.36
N MET A 950 -14.08 -38.56 -14.72
CA MET A 950 -15.04 -37.87 -13.87
C MET A 950 -15.78 -38.86 -12.98
N GLU A 951 -16.07 -38.45 -11.75
CA GLU A 951 -16.74 -39.25 -10.71
C GLU A 951 -18.25 -39.39 -10.94
#